data_AF-A0A9E2NLS5-F1
#
_entry.id   AF-A0A9E2NLS5-F1
#
_cell.length_a   1.000
_cell.length_b   1.000
_cell.length_c   1.000
_cell.angle_alpha   90.00
_cell.angle_beta   90.00
_cell.angle_gamma   90.00
#
_symmetry.space_group_name_H-M   'P 1'
#
loop_
_entity.id
_entity.type
_entity.pdbx_description
1 polymer ?
#
loop_
_entity_poly.entity_id
_entity_poly.type
_entity_poly.pdbx_seq_one_letter_code
_entity_poly.pdbx_strand_id
1 'polypeptide(L)'
;MKKVVKTQLKKRVSVVLTGAMVVSASVPSLGNMMEAQKDEVRDLPYSVLYNETEIERSTSGALELQPEQNNEVQPEQNKTYTYEFGNLDKAAALGLPTIKGELINKIVTPDGLLTINGDNKMSHNGDKHGLIVKDGNSFEVKVAGNAIITFGLCPYSNGGKLIVSAPDTNNGEFSSEDIDLKVSTDGEEVSLIYVGEPTTLTFKVADLSGQGYIHSLKVENTSEDLSITQWKQKNFSISIGDVEMNLQGAASEKDQAQAEVTNGDVYYAQSEKAYVSLNLEGNALTGKDLTNNSPETVENLEVNENGDIVVTFKDKTTNPATYTIKVQDTSQFVTPKVSDIYSFDYAKSEIIPHDFSSDNPIKEEYTTDNGILTLGKGTGTKSPYWHDNAHGLALNDGNTIDVVVAGDAEITFNVCVYGSGGTLIASNLAGTGSFDSDQMKSEVDNTAITYTYKGEATTLRFTLASQGEAYLHSMTVRNTGKLVGSDVANEQKSMPIEIDSSDSLTVTPVGQKLEVVHSNKEASISSLNNVGYYVFSPSQDTYSIEADIKIEPLAGGGSNGLFIGMFDDQTPITLAATLGFRGDGTVRNTFTKAGQATVSAGGINTKYVAGENLHVVIKKTADGWYSEFTQGNNDPQTKLYKFTDAELLKTNGVDTNVRFGFAFSNVQATITNLIFKDSADNVLYDQTDCYDAIGTPPTITEVDEPVISQDRTTIRVSWKGDNVADDAA
;
A
#
# COMPACT_ATOMS: atom_id res chain seq x y z
N MET A 1 -41.65 -44.95 -18.25
CA MET A 1 -41.78 -45.70 -16.97
C MET A 1 -41.12 -44.90 -15.86
N LYS A 2 -41.72 -44.77 -14.67
CA LYS A 2 -41.07 -44.10 -13.52
C LYS A 2 -40.19 -45.11 -12.76
N LYS A 3 -39.00 -44.70 -12.33
CA LYS A 3 -38.29 -45.35 -11.21
C LYS A 3 -37.48 -44.32 -10.45
N VAL A 4 -37.76 -44.19 -9.15
CA VAL A 4 -37.03 -43.35 -8.20
C VAL A 4 -35.84 -44.14 -7.67
N VAL A 5 -34.69 -43.50 -7.49
CA VAL A 5 -33.59 -44.03 -6.68
C VAL A 5 -33.19 -42.97 -5.66
N LYS A 6 -33.29 -43.31 -4.38
CA LYS A 6 -32.65 -42.59 -3.27
C LYS A 6 -31.41 -43.40 -2.87
N THR A 7 -30.29 -42.72 -2.64
CA THR A 7 -29.06 -43.35 -2.15
C THR A 7 -28.76 -42.88 -0.73
N GLN A 8 -28.55 -43.81 0.20
CA GLN A 8 -27.94 -43.54 1.51
C GLN A 8 -26.59 -44.23 1.58
N LEU A 9 -25.59 -43.56 2.17
CA LEU A 9 -24.26 -44.12 2.44
C LEU A 9 -24.11 -44.55 3.91
N LYS A 10 -23.25 -45.55 4.15
CA LYS A 10 -23.04 -46.20 5.46
C LYS A 10 -21.59 -46.05 5.96
N LYS A 11 -21.45 -45.54 7.20
CA LYS A 11 -20.59 -46.00 8.33
C LYS A 11 -19.08 -46.35 8.15
N ARG A 12 -18.28 -45.63 8.98
CA ARG A 12 -17.10 -46.06 9.83
C ARG A 12 -15.81 -46.51 9.09
N VAL A 13 -14.58 -46.48 9.62
CA VAL A 13 -13.95 -46.58 10.99
C VAL A 13 -12.61 -45.76 10.99
N SER A 14 -12.35 -44.77 11.87
CA SER A 14 -11.56 -44.76 13.15
C SER A 14 -10.04 -45.08 13.16
N VAL A 15 -9.23 -44.14 13.70
CA VAL A 15 -8.01 -44.31 14.58
C VAL A 15 -7.90 -43.00 15.41
N VAL A 16 -8.25 -42.95 16.71
CA VAL A 16 -7.45 -43.12 17.96
C VAL A 16 -6.38 -42.04 18.24
N LEU A 17 -6.60 -41.25 19.31
CA LEU A 17 -5.60 -40.94 20.34
C LEU A 17 -6.29 -40.72 21.72
N THR A 18 -5.61 -41.06 22.81
CA THR A 18 -6.05 -40.97 24.23
C THR A 18 -5.88 -39.53 24.76
N GLY A 19 -6.68 -38.95 25.68
CA GLY A 19 -7.27 -39.46 26.94
C GLY A 19 -6.46 -38.90 28.13
N ALA A 20 -7.00 -38.29 29.20
CA ALA A 20 -8.40 -38.10 29.61
C ALA A 20 -8.57 -36.88 30.56
N MET A 21 -9.80 -36.35 30.67
CA MET A 21 -10.24 -35.43 31.73
C MET A 21 -11.64 -35.90 32.19
N VAL A 22 -11.90 -35.94 33.50
CA VAL A 22 -13.17 -36.43 34.06
C VAL A 22 -13.84 -35.37 34.93
N VAL A 23 -15.12 -35.13 34.63
CA VAL A 23 -16.03 -34.20 35.32
C VAL A 23 -16.98 -35.01 36.21
N SER A 24 -17.48 -34.43 37.30
CA SER A 24 -18.82 -34.81 37.82
C SER A 24 -19.50 -33.71 38.61
N ALA A 25 -20.84 -33.69 38.59
CA ALA A 25 -21.75 -32.81 39.33
C ALA A 25 -23.12 -33.54 39.44
N SER A 26 -24.22 -33.06 40.06
CA SER A 26 -24.59 -31.76 40.65
C SER A 26 -25.84 -31.96 41.57
N VAL A 27 -26.37 -30.87 42.15
CA VAL A 27 -27.76 -30.68 42.68
C VAL A 27 -28.27 -31.54 43.88
N PRO A 28 -29.38 -31.18 44.57
CA PRO A 28 -29.96 -29.83 44.90
C PRO A 28 -30.54 -29.71 46.34
N SER A 29 -30.97 -28.51 46.78
CA SER A 29 -32.39 -28.16 47.13
C SER A 29 -32.57 -26.92 48.03
N LEU A 30 -33.81 -26.38 48.10
CA LEU A 30 -34.20 -25.07 48.64
C LEU A 30 -34.57 -25.07 50.14
N GLY A 31 -34.52 -23.89 50.79
CA GLY A 31 -35.25 -23.62 52.05
C GLY A 31 -35.19 -22.17 52.58
N ASN A 32 -36.21 -21.35 52.27
CA ASN A 32 -36.81 -20.20 53.00
C ASN A 32 -36.06 -19.54 54.19
N MET A 33 -35.73 -18.24 54.19
CA MET A 33 -36.58 -17.01 54.37
C MET A 33 -36.76 -16.53 55.84
N MET A 34 -36.77 -15.18 56.02
CA MET A 34 -36.89 -14.31 57.23
C MET A 34 -35.54 -13.75 57.72
N GLU A 35 -35.21 -12.45 57.80
CA GLU A 35 -35.90 -11.14 57.96
C GLU A 35 -35.68 -10.49 59.35
N ALA A 36 -35.45 -9.17 59.35
CA ALA A 36 -35.53 -8.20 60.47
C ALA A 36 -34.41 -8.08 61.56
N GLN A 37 -33.63 -7.00 61.39
CA GLN A 37 -33.47 -5.86 62.33
C GLN A 37 -32.75 -5.94 63.71
N LYS A 38 -31.82 -4.97 63.86
CA LYS A 38 -31.69 -3.94 64.93
C LYS A 38 -30.68 -4.06 66.10
N ASP A 39 -29.86 -3.00 66.13
CA ASP A 39 -29.54 -2.08 67.25
C ASP A 39 -28.75 -2.53 68.52
N GLU A 40 -27.89 -1.59 68.94
CA GLU A 40 -27.28 -1.38 70.28
C GLU A 40 -26.24 -2.41 70.81
N VAL A 41 -24.94 -2.07 70.97
CA VAL A 41 -24.26 -1.07 71.85
C VAL A 41 -23.88 -1.64 73.24
N ARG A 42 -22.56 -1.75 73.46
CA ARG A 42 -21.79 -1.77 74.73
C ARG A 42 -22.33 -2.57 75.95
N ASP A 43 -21.51 -3.49 76.48
CA ASP A 43 -20.61 -3.09 77.59
C ASP A 43 -19.44 -4.07 77.88
N LEU A 44 -18.46 -3.57 78.64
CA LEU A 44 -17.25 -4.23 79.17
C LEU A 44 -17.59 -5.10 80.42
N PRO A 45 -16.77 -6.09 80.89
CA PRO A 45 -15.44 -5.81 81.49
C PRO A 45 -14.34 -6.91 81.49
N TYR A 46 -13.17 -6.49 81.97
CA TYR A 46 -11.94 -7.25 82.28
C TYR A 46 -12.06 -8.18 83.52
N SER A 47 -11.44 -9.37 83.49
CA SER A 47 -10.62 -10.04 84.54
C SER A 47 -10.47 -11.55 84.21
N VAL A 48 -9.34 -12.28 84.18
CA VAL A 48 -8.03 -12.32 84.88
C VAL A 48 -7.92 -13.53 85.85
N LEU A 49 -7.08 -14.52 85.47
CA LEU A 49 -6.49 -15.65 86.25
C LEU A 49 -7.45 -16.79 86.70
N TYR A 50 -7.04 -18.06 86.93
CA TYR A 50 -5.73 -18.66 87.27
C TYR A 50 -5.45 -20.04 86.62
N ASN A 51 -4.20 -20.51 86.79
CA ASN A 51 -3.57 -21.74 86.26
C ASN A 51 -4.13 -23.09 86.76
N GLU A 52 -3.84 -24.16 86.00
CA GLU A 52 -3.44 -25.48 86.53
C GLU A 52 -2.08 -25.89 85.95
N THR A 53 -1.37 -26.84 86.59
CA THR A 53 0.05 -27.16 86.33
C THR A 53 0.37 -28.64 86.54
N GLU A 54 1.02 -29.30 85.57
CA GLU A 54 1.84 -30.53 85.73
C GLU A 54 2.89 -30.55 84.59
N ILE A 55 4.21 -30.39 84.86
CA ILE A 55 5.23 -31.44 85.13
C ILE A 55 5.60 -32.20 83.82
N GLU A 56 6.87 -32.32 83.34
CA GLU A 56 8.20 -32.20 83.97
C GLU A 56 9.34 -31.69 83.03
N ARG A 57 10.58 -31.54 83.55
CA ARG A 57 11.83 -31.05 82.89
C ARG A 57 12.65 -32.23 82.29
N SER A 58 13.66 -32.08 81.40
CA SER A 58 14.86 -31.23 81.56
C SER A 58 15.78 -31.03 80.34
N THR A 59 16.25 -29.79 80.17
CA THR A 59 17.64 -29.34 79.81
C THR A 59 18.42 -30.01 78.66
N SER A 60 18.73 -29.23 77.61
CA SER A 60 20.04 -28.54 77.41
C SER A 60 20.30 -28.26 75.92
N GLY A 61 20.92 -27.12 75.61
CA GLY A 61 21.20 -26.66 74.24
C GLY A 61 21.26 -25.14 74.20
N ALA A 62 22.33 -24.58 73.63
CA ALA A 62 22.64 -23.16 73.75
C ALA A 62 21.61 -22.25 73.05
N LEU A 63 21.38 -21.07 73.65
CA LEU A 63 21.10 -19.86 72.89
C LEU A 63 22.37 -19.51 72.11
N GLU A 64 22.44 -19.94 70.84
CA GLU A 64 23.16 -19.12 69.86
C GLU A 64 22.24 -17.97 69.48
N LEU A 65 22.60 -16.77 69.92
CA LEU A 65 22.20 -15.56 69.21
C LEU A 65 22.85 -15.63 67.83
N GLN A 66 22.11 -16.06 66.81
CA GLN A 66 22.52 -15.71 65.46
C GLN A 66 22.55 -14.18 65.38
N PRO A 67 23.63 -13.58 64.84
CA PRO A 67 23.65 -12.15 64.61
C PRO A 67 22.48 -11.80 63.68
N GLU A 68 21.95 -10.58 63.80
CA GLU A 68 20.98 -10.06 62.85
C GLU A 68 21.52 -10.29 61.44
N GLN A 69 20.87 -11.18 60.67
CA GLN A 69 21.06 -11.14 59.23
C GLN A 69 20.56 -9.77 58.78
N ASN A 70 21.35 -9.08 57.96
CA ASN A 70 20.88 -7.90 57.25
C ASN A 70 19.58 -8.29 56.55
N ASN A 71 18.44 -7.82 57.06
CA ASN A 71 17.18 -7.82 56.33
C ASN A 71 17.32 -6.80 55.22
N GLU A 72 18.07 -7.16 54.17
CA GLU A 72 17.99 -6.46 52.89
C GLU A 72 16.52 -6.49 52.46
N VAL A 73 15.94 -5.31 52.29
CA VAL A 73 14.56 -5.22 51.81
C VAL A 73 14.52 -5.85 50.41
N GLN A 74 13.60 -6.80 50.24
CA GLN A 74 13.33 -7.48 48.99
C GLN A 74 11.96 -7.04 48.46
N PRO A 75 11.80 -6.90 47.14
CA PRO A 75 10.51 -6.63 46.52
C PRO A 75 9.57 -7.83 46.67
N GLU A 76 8.27 -7.57 46.74
CA GLU A 76 7.24 -8.62 46.70
C GLU A 76 7.00 -9.06 45.25
N GLN A 77 6.78 -10.36 45.05
CA GLN A 77 6.35 -10.91 43.77
C GLN A 77 4.89 -10.52 43.46
N ASN A 78 4.52 -10.39 42.18
CA ASN A 78 3.21 -9.90 41.72
C ASN A 78 2.88 -8.48 42.20
N LYS A 79 3.91 -7.62 42.32
CA LYS A 79 3.78 -6.24 42.80
C LYS A 79 4.53 -5.26 41.90
N THR A 80 3.81 -4.21 41.53
CA THR A 80 4.33 -3.08 40.77
C THR A 80 4.79 -1.97 41.71
N TYR A 81 6.03 -1.52 41.51
CA TYR A 81 6.62 -0.36 42.16
C TYR A 81 6.79 0.75 41.12
N THR A 82 6.52 2.01 41.50
CA THR A 82 6.54 3.14 40.56
C THR A 82 7.23 4.34 41.19
N TYR A 83 8.30 4.78 40.53
CA TYR A 83 9.18 5.87 40.92
C TYR A 83 8.99 7.02 39.94
N GLU A 84 8.50 8.15 40.43
CA GLU A 84 8.04 9.26 39.60
C GLU A 84 8.90 10.47 39.85
N PHE A 85 9.78 10.77 38.89
CA PHE A 85 10.74 11.86 38.99
C PHE A 85 10.19 13.15 38.39
N GLY A 86 9.33 13.06 37.37
CA GLY A 86 8.68 14.19 36.72
C GLY A 86 7.68 14.96 37.59
N ASN A 87 7.31 14.47 38.77
CA ASN A 87 6.43 15.17 39.70
C ASN A 87 7.19 15.55 40.98
N LEU A 88 7.20 16.84 41.34
CA LEU A 88 7.98 17.36 42.48
C LEU A 88 7.59 16.75 43.84
N ASP A 89 6.29 16.57 44.11
CA ASP A 89 5.84 16.00 45.38
C ASP A 89 6.17 14.51 45.48
N LYS A 90 6.02 13.75 44.38
CA LYS A 90 6.42 12.35 44.31
C LYS A 90 7.95 12.20 44.42
N ALA A 91 8.71 13.04 43.72
CA ALA A 91 10.17 13.03 43.79
C ALA A 91 10.67 13.35 45.21
N ALA A 92 10.07 14.33 45.89
CA ALA A 92 10.35 14.63 47.29
C ALA A 92 10.11 13.42 48.21
N ALA A 93 9.01 12.69 47.99
CA ALA A 93 8.68 11.48 48.73
C ALA A 93 9.69 10.34 48.49
N LEU A 94 10.40 10.32 47.35
CA LEU A 94 11.51 9.39 47.08
C LEU A 94 12.85 9.82 47.69
N GLY A 95 12.91 10.97 48.37
CA GLY A 95 14.15 11.54 48.91
C GLY A 95 15.00 12.30 47.89
N LEU A 96 14.46 12.63 46.72
CA LEU A 96 15.16 13.46 45.72
C LEU A 96 15.16 14.94 46.12
N PRO A 97 16.24 15.68 45.82
CA PRO A 97 16.26 17.12 46.01
C PRO A 97 15.26 17.79 45.06
N THR A 98 14.39 18.63 45.61
CA THR A 98 13.35 19.36 44.86
C THR A 98 13.84 20.70 44.31
N ILE A 99 15.07 21.11 44.61
CA ILE A 99 15.69 22.32 44.07
C ILE A 99 16.33 21.97 42.73
N LYS A 100 15.86 22.63 41.66
CA LYS A 100 16.36 22.40 40.31
C LYS A 100 17.89 22.58 40.23
N GLY A 101 18.58 21.55 39.73
CA GLY A 101 20.03 21.56 39.57
C GLY A 101 20.84 21.20 40.83
N GLU A 102 20.20 20.91 41.97
CA GLU A 102 20.88 20.35 43.14
C GLU A 102 21.39 18.93 42.82
N LEU A 103 22.66 18.66 43.14
CA LEU A 103 23.37 17.48 42.67
C LEU A 103 23.11 16.26 43.56
N ILE A 104 22.78 15.15 42.92
CA ILE A 104 22.54 13.86 43.56
C ILE A 104 23.87 13.08 43.63
N ASN A 105 24.29 12.69 44.83
CA ASN A 105 25.44 11.80 45.02
C ASN A 105 25.00 10.33 44.93
N LYS A 106 24.25 9.86 45.93
CA LYS A 106 23.56 8.58 45.99
C LYS A 106 22.28 8.75 46.80
N ILE A 107 21.17 8.20 46.33
CA ILE A 107 19.90 8.13 47.05
C ILE A 107 19.46 6.67 47.09
N VAL A 108 18.98 6.22 48.25
CA VAL A 108 18.23 4.98 48.39
C VAL A 108 16.79 5.40 48.69
N THR A 109 15.84 4.89 47.91
CA THR A 109 14.42 5.18 48.08
C THR A 109 13.89 4.64 49.43
N PRO A 110 12.80 5.20 49.99
CA PRO A 110 12.33 4.81 51.32
C PRO A 110 11.90 3.35 51.48
N ASP A 111 11.56 2.67 50.37
CA ASP A 111 11.27 1.24 50.36
C ASP A 111 12.54 0.36 50.27
N GLY A 112 13.71 0.96 49.99
CA GLY A 112 14.99 0.25 49.86
C GLY A 112 15.17 -0.53 48.56
N LEU A 113 14.27 -0.37 47.58
CA LEU A 113 14.21 -1.21 46.37
C LEU A 113 14.86 -0.56 45.14
N LEU A 114 14.88 0.78 45.09
CA LEU A 114 15.61 1.55 44.08
C LEU A 114 16.75 2.36 44.73
N THR A 115 17.94 2.22 44.18
CA THR A 115 19.08 3.09 44.47
C THR A 115 19.47 3.89 43.23
N ILE A 116 19.63 5.21 43.40
CA ILE A 116 19.96 6.17 42.35
C ILE A 116 21.39 6.66 42.60
N ASN A 117 22.34 6.26 41.76
CA ASN A 117 23.74 6.65 41.84
C ASN A 117 24.03 7.81 40.88
N GLY A 118 24.02 9.03 41.42
CA GLY A 118 24.18 10.26 40.66
C GLY A 118 25.62 10.77 40.50
N ASP A 119 26.57 10.27 41.31
CA ASP A 119 28.01 10.64 41.28
C ASP A 119 28.27 12.16 41.24
N ASN A 120 27.39 12.96 41.88
CA ASN A 120 27.38 14.42 41.85
C ASN A 120 27.30 15.03 40.44
N LYS A 121 26.71 14.28 39.49
CA LYS A 121 26.51 14.65 38.08
C LYS A 121 25.03 14.68 37.69
N MET A 122 24.20 13.87 38.34
CA MET A 122 22.75 13.82 38.20
C MET A 122 22.07 14.93 39.02
N SER A 123 20.93 15.45 38.57
CA SER A 123 20.13 16.44 39.31
C SER A 123 18.65 16.44 38.89
N HIS A 124 17.78 17.09 39.67
CA HIS A 124 16.37 17.26 39.29
C HIS A 124 16.17 18.45 38.34
N ASN A 125 15.31 18.31 37.34
CA ASN A 125 15.05 19.31 36.28
C ASN A 125 13.67 20.00 36.38
N GLY A 126 12.94 19.80 37.46
CA GLY A 126 11.58 20.31 37.64
C GLY A 126 10.49 19.34 37.15
N ASP A 127 9.28 19.85 37.10
CA ASP A 127 8.00 19.13 36.93
C ASP A 127 7.68 18.67 35.49
N LYS A 128 8.66 18.75 34.58
CA LYS A 128 8.48 18.38 33.16
C LYS A 128 9.41 17.30 32.65
N HIS A 129 10.63 17.20 33.20
CA HIS A 129 11.70 16.37 32.63
C HIS A 129 12.37 15.43 33.65
N GLY A 130 11.87 15.39 34.88
CA GLY A 130 12.38 14.49 35.93
C GLY A 130 13.87 14.68 36.22
N LEU A 131 14.65 13.59 36.11
CA LEU A 131 16.09 13.57 36.37
C LEU A 131 16.90 13.97 35.13
N ILE A 132 17.80 14.93 35.27
CA ILE A 132 18.98 15.07 34.40
C ILE A 132 19.95 13.95 34.76
N VAL A 133 20.23 13.07 33.80
CA VAL A 133 21.30 12.06 33.90
C VAL A 133 22.48 12.41 32.99
N LYS A 134 23.65 11.87 33.31
CA LYS A 134 24.89 11.96 32.53
C LYS A 134 25.58 10.61 32.43
N ASP A 135 26.53 10.50 31.50
CA ASP A 135 27.37 9.32 31.33
C ASP A 135 28.00 8.84 32.65
N GLY A 136 27.91 7.54 32.90
CA GLY A 136 28.37 6.88 34.12
C GLY A 136 27.40 6.92 35.31
N ASN A 137 26.26 7.63 35.23
CA ASN A 137 25.19 7.49 36.22
C ASN A 137 24.55 6.10 36.17
N SER A 138 23.95 5.65 37.27
CA SER A 138 23.28 4.34 37.30
C SER A 138 22.11 4.25 38.27
N PHE A 139 21.26 3.26 38.03
CA PHE A 139 20.15 2.85 38.88
C PHE A 139 20.36 1.37 39.26
N GLU A 140 20.37 1.06 40.55
CA GLU A 140 20.35 -0.31 41.06
C GLU A 140 18.90 -0.62 41.47
N VAL A 141 18.29 -1.62 40.85
CA VAL A 141 16.85 -1.93 40.91
C VAL A 141 16.67 -3.36 41.41
N LYS A 142 16.03 -3.54 42.57
CA LYS A 142 15.73 -4.87 43.09
C LYS A 142 14.51 -5.48 42.39
N VAL A 143 14.60 -6.76 42.04
CA VAL A 143 13.52 -7.53 41.40
C VAL A 143 13.29 -8.86 42.13
N ALA A 144 12.03 -9.31 42.17
CA ALA A 144 11.56 -10.50 42.91
C ALA A 144 11.62 -11.78 42.06
N GLY A 145 12.44 -11.79 41.01
CA GLY A 145 12.46 -12.80 39.95
C GLY A 145 12.07 -12.15 38.62
N ASN A 146 11.24 -12.82 37.81
CA ASN A 146 10.68 -12.29 36.57
C ASN A 146 10.07 -10.88 36.79
N ALA A 147 10.47 -9.93 35.94
CA ALA A 147 10.03 -8.54 36.06
C ALA A 147 9.96 -7.82 34.70
N ILE A 148 9.05 -6.86 34.60
CA ILE A 148 9.02 -5.88 33.52
C ILE A 148 9.49 -4.54 34.08
N ILE A 149 10.54 -3.98 33.49
CA ILE A 149 11.14 -2.71 33.91
C ILE A 149 10.86 -1.68 32.83
N THR A 150 10.09 -0.66 33.17
CA THR A 150 9.66 0.40 32.25
C THR A 150 10.27 1.74 32.66
N PHE A 151 10.94 2.42 31.74
CA PHE A 151 11.41 3.80 31.93
C PHE A 151 10.52 4.76 31.13
N GLY A 152 10.05 5.83 31.78
CA GLY A 152 9.46 6.98 31.09
C GLY A 152 10.56 7.92 30.64
N LEU A 153 10.70 8.14 29.33
CA LEU A 153 11.83 8.82 28.70
C LEU A 153 11.42 10.12 27.98
N CYS A 154 12.40 10.82 27.41
CA CYS A 154 12.21 12.17 26.86
C CYS A 154 12.91 12.36 25.49
N PRO A 155 12.28 13.05 24.52
CA PRO A 155 12.87 13.36 23.23
C PRO A 155 13.97 14.43 23.30
N TYR A 156 14.06 15.16 24.42
CA TYR A 156 15.11 16.16 24.65
C TYR A 156 16.44 15.56 25.12
N SER A 157 16.53 14.24 25.35
CA SER A 157 17.78 13.55 25.65
C SER A 157 18.79 13.65 24.48
N ASN A 158 20.06 13.88 24.77
CA ASN A 158 21.14 13.97 23.78
C ASN A 158 21.67 12.57 23.36
N GLY A 159 20.76 11.64 23.03
CA GLY A 159 21.07 10.24 22.76
C GLY A 159 21.43 9.47 24.03
N GLY A 160 22.37 8.52 23.91
CA GLY A 160 22.83 7.64 25.00
C GLY A 160 21.91 6.43 25.24
N LYS A 161 22.38 5.52 26.10
CA LYS A 161 21.74 4.24 26.42
C LYS A 161 21.70 3.99 27.93
N LEU A 162 20.71 3.22 28.38
CA LEU A 162 20.69 2.53 29.68
C LEU A 162 21.09 1.06 29.45
N ILE A 163 22.35 0.73 29.65
CA ILE A 163 22.86 -0.64 29.56
C ILE A 163 22.43 -1.40 30.81
N VAL A 164 21.75 -2.54 30.66
CA VAL A 164 21.32 -3.38 31.78
C VAL A 164 22.38 -4.46 32.10
N SER A 165 22.46 -4.86 33.37
CA SER A 165 23.30 -5.97 33.81
C SER A 165 22.77 -6.57 35.12
N ALA A 166 23.08 -7.85 35.35
CA ALA A 166 22.86 -8.54 36.63
C ALA A 166 24.21 -8.99 37.23
N PRO A 167 24.31 -9.22 38.56
CA PRO A 167 25.57 -9.58 39.22
C PRO A 167 26.12 -10.95 38.84
N ASP A 168 25.26 -11.87 38.38
CA ASP A 168 25.62 -13.20 37.90
C ASP A 168 24.86 -13.48 36.60
N THR A 169 25.56 -13.36 35.46
CA THR A 169 24.97 -13.47 34.11
C THR A 169 24.56 -14.89 33.73
N ASN A 170 24.75 -15.88 34.60
CA ASN A 170 24.40 -17.28 34.33
C ASN A 170 22.95 -17.63 34.71
N ASN A 171 22.25 -16.76 35.46
CA ASN A 171 20.96 -17.06 36.10
C ASN A 171 19.81 -16.10 35.70
N GLY A 172 19.97 -15.30 34.65
CA GLY A 172 18.85 -14.53 34.11
C GLY A 172 19.11 -13.88 32.77
N GLU A 173 18.03 -13.68 32.01
CA GLU A 173 18.00 -13.18 30.64
C GLU A 173 17.26 -11.84 30.57
N PHE A 174 17.60 -11.02 29.58
CA PHE A 174 16.94 -9.75 29.29
C PHE A 174 16.39 -9.72 27.86
N SER A 175 15.25 -9.05 27.64
CA SER A 175 14.70 -8.87 26.28
C SER A 175 15.48 -7.89 25.40
N SER A 176 16.43 -7.15 25.98
CA SER A 176 17.40 -6.29 25.31
C SER A 176 18.60 -6.10 26.23
N GLU A 177 19.79 -5.85 25.68
CA GLU A 177 20.98 -5.48 26.47
C GLU A 177 20.96 -4.00 26.90
N ASP A 178 20.18 -3.17 26.22
CA ASP A 178 20.03 -1.74 26.54
C ASP A 178 18.66 -1.14 26.19
N ILE A 179 18.43 0.08 26.66
CA ILE A 179 17.31 0.96 26.29
C ILE A 179 17.89 2.29 25.80
N ASP A 180 17.49 2.75 24.61
CA ASP A 180 17.89 4.06 24.10
C ASP A 180 17.26 5.19 24.95
N LEU A 181 18.06 6.13 25.47
CA LEU A 181 17.60 7.20 26.38
C LEU A 181 16.80 8.33 25.70
N LYS A 182 16.78 8.35 24.37
CA LYS A 182 16.07 9.33 23.56
C LYS A 182 14.96 8.63 22.79
N VAL A 183 13.75 9.12 23.01
CA VAL A 183 12.49 8.64 22.41
C VAL A 183 11.91 9.70 21.47
N SER A 184 10.79 9.41 20.80
CA SER A 184 10.15 10.37 19.89
C SER A 184 9.13 11.26 20.61
N THR A 185 8.47 10.74 21.64
CA THR A 185 7.41 11.42 22.40
C THR A 185 7.82 11.72 23.84
N ASP A 186 7.40 12.88 24.37
CA ASP A 186 7.71 13.27 25.75
C ASP A 186 6.93 12.41 26.76
N GLY A 187 7.64 11.67 27.61
CA GLY A 187 7.07 10.68 28.53
C GLY A 187 6.81 9.30 27.92
N GLU A 188 7.37 8.98 26.75
CA GLU A 188 7.25 7.65 26.12
C GLU A 188 7.81 6.56 27.05
N GLU A 189 7.02 5.51 27.30
CA GLU A 189 7.38 4.38 28.15
C GLU A 189 8.07 3.28 27.34
N VAL A 190 9.36 3.03 27.62
CA VAL A 190 10.12 1.91 27.02
C VAL A 190 10.35 0.83 28.06
N SER A 191 10.00 -0.41 27.73
CA SER A 191 10.04 -1.56 28.65
C SER A 191 11.08 -2.60 28.28
N LEU A 192 11.65 -3.23 29.29
CA LEU A 192 12.62 -4.31 29.20
C LEU A 192 12.18 -5.44 30.15
N ILE A 193 12.14 -6.67 29.64
CA ILE A 193 11.78 -7.86 30.42
C ILE A 193 13.05 -8.46 31.00
N TYR A 194 13.00 -8.84 32.28
CA TYR A 194 13.97 -9.71 32.94
C TYR A 194 13.31 -11.05 33.29
N VAL A 195 13.98 -12.15 32.99
CA VAL A 195 13.58 -13.51 33.38
C VAL A 195 14.71 -14.12 34.19
N GLY A 196 14.46 -14.53 35.43
CA GLY A 196 15.51 -15.05 36.31
C GLY A 196 15.15 -15.05 37.79
N GLU A 197 16.14 -15.35 38.61
CA GLU A 197 16.02 -15.39 40.08
C GLU A 197 16.00 -13.97 40.71
N PRO A 198 15.46 -13.80 41.94
CA PRO A 198 15.47 -12.52 42.65
C PRO A 198 16.88 -11.93 42.77
N THR A 199 17.06 -10.66 42.35
CA THR A 199 18.38 -10.04 42.21
C THR A 199 18.31 -8.51 42.22
N THR A 200 19.47 -7.85 42.09
CA THR A 200 19.58 -6.40 41.88
C THR A 200 20.12 -6.12 40.48
N LEU A 201 19.27 -5.60 39.60
CA LEU A 201 19.62 -5.18 38.25
C LEU A 201 20.34 -3.83 38.27
N THR A 202 21.36 -3.64 37.46
CA THR A 202 22.05 -2.35 37.30
C THR A 202 21.82 -1.80 35.91
N PHE A 203 21.15 -0.64 35.83
CA PHE A 203 20.98 0.13 34.61
C PHE A 203 21.98 1.28 34.61
N LYS A 204 22.97 1.24 33.71
CA LYS A 204 24.04 2.23 33.61
C LYS A 204 23.85 3.13 32.40
N VAL A 205 23.86 4.43 32.62
CA VAL A 205 23.89 5.44 31.56
C VAL A 205 25.24 5.41 30.86
N ALA A 206 25.22 5.17 29.55
CA ALA A 206 26.39 5.07 28.68
C ALA A 206 26.15 5.82 27.35
N ASP A 207 27.23 6.05 26.60
CA ASP A 207 27.26 6.68 25.27
C ASP A 207 26.56 8.05 25.19
N LEU A 208 26.45 8.74 26.33
CA LEU A 208 25.71 9.98 26.47
C LEU A 208 26.63 11.20 26.35
N SER A 209 26.58 11.87 25.20
CA SER A 209 27.41 13.05 24.90
C SER A 209 27.02 14.35 25.66
N GLY A 210 25.91 14.35 26.41
CA GLY A 210 25.37 15.55 27.05
C GLY A 210 24.51 15.29 28.28
N GLN A 211 23.22 15.63 28.20
CA GLN A 211 22.22 15.33 29.23
C GLN A 211 21.17 14.39 28.67
N GLY A 212 20.76 13.41 29.46
CA GLY A 212 19.55 12.62 29.24
C GLY A 212 18.49 13.02 30.26
N TYR A 213 17.22 12.75 29.97
CA TYR A 213 16.11 13.03 30.87
C TYR A 213 15.26 11.78 31.10
N ILE A 214 15.00 11.46 32.37
CA ILE A 214 14.19 10.31 32.79
C ILE A 214 13.04 10.81 33.66
N HIS A 215 11.81 10.55 33.22
CA HIS A 215 10.58 11.00 33.86
C HIS A 215 10.15 10.07 34.99
N SER A 216 10.27 8.75 34.77
CA SER A 216 9.80 7.72 35.70
C SER A 216 10.55 6.40 35.51
N LEU A 217 10.43 5.53 36.51
CA LEU A 217 10.82 4.12 36.47
C LEU A 217 9.70 3.31 37.12
N LYS A 218 9.24 2.26 36.46
CA LYS A 218 8.24 1.30 36.96
C LYS A 218 8.83 -0.10 36.91
N VAL A 219 8.58 -0.89 37.95
CA VAL A 219 9.10 -2.26 38.10
C VAL A 219 7.94 -3.17 38.45
N GLU A 220 7.51 -3.97 37.50
CA GLU A 220 6.38 -4.89 37.62
C GLU A 220 6.91 -6.31 37.85
N ASN A 221 7.03 -6.71 39.12
CA ASN A 221 7.48 -8.06 39.48
C ASN A 221 6.34 -9.05 39.28
N THR A 222 6.59 -10.21 38.69
CA THR A 222 5.56 -11.21 38.37
C THR A 222 5.96 -12.64 38.76
N SER A 223 4.96 -13.50 38.98
CA SER A 223 5.12 -14.96 39.03
C SER A 223 4.66 -15.66 37.75
N GLU A 224 4.31 -14.91 36.71
CA GLU A 224 4.00 -15.46 35.39
C GLU A 224 5.29 -15.89 34.70
N ASP A 225 5.20 -17.00 33.94
CA ASP A 225 6.28 -17.46 33.08
C ASP A 225 6.42 -16.48 31.90
N LEU A 226 7.40 -15.59 31.99
CA LEU A 226 7.81 -14.72 30.89
C LEU A 226 8.84 -15.44 30.03
N SER A 227 8.65 -15.43 28.71
CA SER A 227 9.59 -15.99 27.74
C SER A 227 10.22 -14.88 26.91
N ILE A 228 11.55 -14.85 26.82
CA ILE A 228 12.27 -13.94 25.93
C ILE A 228 12.64 -14.69 24.64
N THR A 229 12.17 -14.20 23.51
CA THR A 229 12.59 -14.68 22.19
C THR A 229 13.76 -13.82 21.71
N GLN A 230 14.98 -14.25 21.99
CA GLN A 230 16.19 -13.51 21.61
C GLN A 230 16.30 -13.34 20.08
N TRP A 231 16.92 -12.25 19.62
CA TRP A 231 17.32 -12.15 18.21
C TRP A 231 18.54 -13.02 17.92
N LYS A 232 18.60 -13.61 16.73
CA LYS A 232 19.75 -14.37 16.25
C LYS A 232 19.86 -14.25 14.74
N GLN A 233 21.03 -13.84 14.28
CA GLN A 233 21.35 -13.78 12.85
C GLN A 233 21.18 -15.16 12.20
N LYS A 234 20.40 -15.21 11.10
CA LYS A 234 20.13 -16.42 10.31
C LYS A 234 20.53 -16.16 8.86
N ASN A 235 21.53 -16.89 8.38
CA ASN A 235 22.01 -16.81 7.00
C ASN A 235 21.46 -17.99 6.21
N PHE A 236 21.02 -17.76 4.97
CA PHE A 236 20.45 -18.80 4.12
C PHE A 236 20.61 -18.48 2.63
N SER A 237 20.49 -19.50 1.79
CA SER A 237 20.40 -19.38 0.34
C SER A 237 19.14 -20.09 -0.17
N ILE A 238 18.51 -19.53 -1.20
CA ILE A 238 17.42 -20.14 -1.96
C ILE A 238 17.68 -19.98 -3.45
N SER A 239 17.02 -20.79 -4.28
CA SER A 239 16.91 -20.51 -5.72
C SER A 239 15.45 -20.26 -6.11
N ILE A 240 15.26 -19.35 -7.06
CA ILE A 240 14.00 -18.95 -7.68
C ILE A 240 14.18 -19.22 -9.18
N GLY A 241 13.71 -20.37 -9.64
CA GLY A 241 14.14 -20.93 -10.94
C GLY A 241 15.66 -21.08 -10.99
N ASP A 242 16.28 -20.51 -12.03
CA ASP A 242 17.74 -20.51 -12.23
C ASP A 242 18.47 -19.37 -11.47
N VAL A 243 17.76 -18.47 -10.77
CA VAL A 243 18.39 -17.41 -9.97
C VAL A 243 18.68 -17.92 -8.57
N GLU A 244 19.92 -17.78 -8.10
CA GLU A 244 20.29 -18.02 -6.71
C GLU A 244 20.28 -16.69 -5.93
N MET A 245 19.66 -16.71 -4.75
CA MET A 245 19.64 -15.59 -3.81
C MET A 245 20.35 -16.00 -2.51
N ASN A 246 21.42 -15.31 -2.19
CA ASN A 246 22.19 -15.49 -0.97
C ASN A 246 21.87 -14.37 0.02
N LEU A 247 21.51 -14.74 1.27
CA LEU A 247 21.13 -13.78 2.29
C LEU A 247 21.92 -13.97 3.60
N GLN A 248 22.61 -12.90 4.00
CA GLN A 248 23.15 -12.74 5.34
C GLN A 248 22.12 -11.97 6.19
N GLY A 249 21.56 -12.62 7.20
CA GLY A 249 20.54 -12.02 8.06
C GLY A 249 21.08 -10.84 8.86
N ALA A 250 20.20 -10.03 9.42
CA ALA A 250 20.58 -8.92 10.30
C ALA A 250 21.13 -9.40 11.65
N ALA A 251 22.06 -8.64 12.24
CA ALA A 251 22.67 -8.95 13.54
C ALA A 251 21.72 -8.70 14.72
N SER A 252 20.84 -7.70 14.60
CA SER A 252 19.70 -7.40 15.48
C SER A 252 18.46 -7.05 14.65
N GLU A 253 17.30 -6.92 15.31
CA GLU A 253 16.04 -6.48 14.68
C GLU A 253 16.15 -5.08 14.02
N LYS A 254 16.99 -4.21 14.58
CA LYS A 254 17.25 -2.84 14.10
C LYS A 254 18.26 -2.78 12.95
N ASP A 255 19.02 -3.85 12.72
CA ASP A 255 20.05 -3.88 11.67
C ASP A 255 19.46 -4.27 10.31
N GLN A 256 20.18 -3.94 9.24
CA GLN A 256 19.84 -4.39 7.89
C GLN A 256 20.50 -5.74 7.60
N ALA A 257 19.78 -6.58 6.83
CA ALA A 257 20.36 -7.76 6.22
C ALA A 257 21.19 -7.37 4.99
N GLN A 258 21.92 -8.32 4.42
CA GLN A 258 22.55 -8.20 3.12
C GLN A 258 22.05 -9.34 2.24
N ALA A 259 21.62 -9.01 1.03
CA ALA A 259 21.20 -10.01 0.05
C ALA A 259 21.89 -9.74 -1.29
N GLU A 260 22.22 -10.81 -1.99
CA GLU A 260 22.78 -10.81 -3.33
C GLU A 260 21.99 -11.81 -4.19
N VAL A 261 21.69 -11.44 -5.45
CA VAL A 261 21.05 -12.31 -6.45
C VAL A 261 21.99 -12.52 -7.63
N THR A 262 21.97 -13.70 -8.25
CA THR A 262 22.83 -13.99 -9.42
C THR A 262 22.38 -13.29 -10.71
N ASN A 263 21.13 -12.81 -10.77
CA ASN A 263 20.56 -12.00 -11.84
C ASN A 263 19.40 -11.17 -11.27
N GLY A 264 19.19 -9.95 -11.78
CA GLY A 264 18.26 -8.97 -11.18
C GLY A 264 18.90 -8.12 -10.08
N ASP A 265 18.09 -7.31 -9.39
CA ASP A 265 18.56 -6.33 -8.40
C ASP A 265 17.98 -6.57 -7.00
N VAL A 266 18.68 -6.09 -5.97
CA VAL A 266 18.21 -6.06 -4.59
C VAL A 266 17.88 -4.64 -4.19
N TYR A 267 16.58 -4.31 -4.13
CA TYR A 267 16.12 -2.97 -3.76
C TYR A 267 16.32 -2.69 -2.27
N TYR A 268 16.01 -3.66 -1.40
CA TYR A 268 16.38 -3.61 0.01
C TYR A 268 16.48 -5.01 0.63
N ALA A 269 17.22 -5.09 1.74
CA ALA A 269 17.22 -6.22 2.67
C ALA A 269 17.21 -5.69 4.11
N GLN A 270 16.12 -5.92 4.82
CA GLN A 270 15.89 -5.54 6.22
C GLN A 270 16.02 -6.78 7.12
N SER A 271 15.79 -6.63 8.42
CA SER A 271 15.94 -7.71 9.40
C SER A 271 15.00 -8.91 9.20
N GLU A 272 13.77 -8.67 8.71
CA GLU A 272 12.74 -9.71 8.48
C GLU A 272 12.25 -9.80 7.04
N LYS A 273 12.68 -8.90 6.14
CA LYS A 273 12.18 -8.88 4.75
C LYS A 273 13.12 -8.27 3.72
N ALA A 274 13.01 -8.71 2.47
CA ALA A 274 13.71 -8.14 1.33
C ALA A 274 12.74 -7.83 0.17
N TYR A 275 13.16 -6.93 -0.72
CA TYR A 275 12.52 -6.70 -2.01
C TYR A 275 13.57 -6.80 -3.11
N VAL A 276 13.32 -7.65 -4.11
CA VAL A 276 14.20 -7.90 -5.25
C VAL A 276 13.44 -7.75 -6.57
N SER A 277 14.15 -7.42 -7.65
CA SER A 277 13.65 -7.46 -9.03
C SER A 277 14.22 -8.69 -9.73
N LEU A 278 13.39 -9.48 -10.41
CA LEU A 278 13.77 -10.69 -11.15
C LEU A 278 12.98 -10.75 -12.46
N ASN A 279 13.51 -11.39 -13.49
CA ASN A 279 12.71 -11.74 -14.66
C ASN A 279 12.03 -13.08 -14.41
N LEU A 280 10.69 -13.11 -14.35
CA LEU A 280 9.88 -14.32 -14.13
C LEU A 280 9.16 -14.79 -15.41
N GLU A 281 9.45 -14.17 -16.55
CA GLU A 281 8.83 -14.45 -17.86
C GLU A 281 7.28 -14.36 -17.83
N GLY A 282 6.70 -13.52 -16.96
CA GLY A 282 5.27 -13.34 -16.76
C GLY A 282 4.58 -14.45 -15.97
N ASN A 283 5.35 -15.37 -15.39
CA ASN A 283 4.82 -16.49 -14.62
C ASN A 283 4.60 -16.08 -13.15
N ALA A 284 3.41 -16.39 -12.63
CA ALA A 284 3.14 -16.28 -11.20
C ALA A 284 4.01 -17.28 -10.42
N LEU A 285 4.74 -16.80 -9.40
CA LEU A 285 5.57 -17.63 -8.53
C LEU A 285 4.73 -18.71 -7.82
N THR A 286 5.26 -19.92 -7.77
CA THR A 286 4.71 -21.02 -6.98
C THR A 286 5.80 -21.70 -6.16
N GLY A 287 5.40 -22.48 -5.14
CA GLY A 287 6.35 -23.30 -4.37
C GLY A 287 7.09 -24.39 -5.16
N LYS A 288 6.80 -24.58 -6.46
CA LYS A 288 7.57 -25.47 -7.35
C LYS A 288 8.82 -24.79 -7.91
N ASP A 289 8.81 -23.47 -7.98
CA ASP A 289 9.86 -22.64 -8.57
C ASP A 289 10.95 -22.32 -7.54
N LEU A 290 10.73 -22.71 -6.27
CA LEU A 290 11.61 -22.47 -5.14
C LEU A 290 12.44 -23.70 -4.80
N THR A 291 13.75 -23.52 -4.62
CA THR A 291 14.65 -24.53 -4.05
C THR A 291 15.30 -24.02 -2.76
N ASN A 292 15.29 -24.85 -1.72
CA ASN A 292 15.95 -24.56 -0.44
C ASN A 292 17.41 -25.04 -0.49
N ASN A 293 18.36 -24.10 -0.60
CA ASN A 293 19.79 -24.39 -0.65
C ASN A 293 20.43 -24.47 0.74
N SER A 294 19.72 -24.04 1.79
CA SER A 294 20.15 -24.07 3.19
C SER A 294 19.21 -24.90 4.08
N PRO A 295 19.03 -26.21 3.79
CA PRO A 295 18.11 -27.08 4.52
C PRO A 295 18.51 -27.30 5.99
N GLU A 296 19.71 -26.92 6.43
CA GLU A 296 20.11 -26.86 7.84
C GLU A 296 19.51 -25.68 8.61
N THR A 297 19.23 -24.56 7.94
CA THR A 297 18.69 -23.32 8.53
C THR A 297 17.19 -23.15 8.27
N VAL A 298 16.75 -23.46 7.05
CA VAL A 298 15.37 -23.25 6.57
C VAL A 298 14.58 -24.57 6.68
N GLU A 299 13.37 -24.48 7.25
CA GLU A 299 12.43 -25.59 7.40
C GLU A 299 11.49 -25.71 6.20
N ASN A 300 10.92 -24.57 5.77
CA ASN A 300 9.91 -24.49 4.72
C ASN A 300 10.16 -23.26 3.84
N LEU A 301 9.83 -23.39 2.55
CA LEU A 301 9.74 -22.30 1.58
C LEU A 301 8.37 -22.39 0.92
N GLU A 302 7.63 -21.30 0.90
CA GLU A 302 6.32 -21.22 0.25
C GLU A 302 6.08 -19.84 -0.36
N VAL A 303 5.09 -19.74 -1.24
CA VAL A 303 4.62 -18.47 -1.79
C VAL A 303 3.27 -18.17 -1.13
N ASN A 304 3.12 -16.97 -0.57
CA ASN A 304 1.91 -16.54 0.13
C ASN A 304 0.81 -16.08 -0.84
N GLU A 305 -0.34 -15.63 -0.31
CA GLU A 305 -1.47 -15.16 -1.13
C GLU A 305 -1.22 -13.84 -1.88
N ASN A 306 -0.18 -13.08 -1.52
CA ASN A 306 0.25 -11.86 -2.22
C ASN A 306 1.29 -12.15 -3.32
N GLY A 307 1.82 -13.38 -3.41
CA GLY A 307 2.92 -13.73 -4.30
C GLY A 307 4.32 -13.58 -3.68
N ASP A 308 4.45 -13.19 -2.41
CA ASP A 308 5.75 -13.10 -1.73
C ASP A 308 6.25 -14.50 -1.30
N ILE A 309 7.57 -14.68 -1.32
CA ILE A 309 8.23 -15.89 -0.83
C ILE A 309 8.36 -15.78 0.70
N VAL A 310 7.87 -16.77 1.44
CA VAL A 310 8.00 -16.87 2.89
C VAL A 310 8.98 -17.99 3.24
N VAL A 311 10.09 -17.60 3.89
CA VAL A 311 11.11 -18.48 4.43
C VAL A 311 10.77 -18.76 5.89
N THR A 312 10.51 -20.02 6.25
CA THR A 312 10.33 -20.42 7.66
C THR A 312 11.62 -21.04 8.19
N PHE A 313 12.14 -20.52 9.30
CA PHE A 313 13.36 -21.05 9.90
C PHE A 313 13.11 -22.28 10.78
N LYS A 314 14.09 -23.19 10.86
CA LYS A 314 14.07 -24.33 11.79
C LYS A 314 14.18 -23.89 13.24
N ASP A 315 15.02 -22.89 13.51
CA ASP A 315 15.10 -22.28 14.83
C ASP A 315 13.95 -21.30 15.01
N LYS A 316 12.88 -21.76 15.66
CA LYS A 316 11.72 -20.97 16.07
C LYS A 316 11.81 -20.48 17.52
N THR A 317 12.95 -20.72 18.18
CA THR A 317 13.19 -20.27 19.56
C THR A 317 13.84 -18.89 19.63
N THR A 318 14.30 -18.37 18.48
CA THR A 318 14.86 -17.03 18.33
C THR A 318 14.19 -16.29 17.17
N ASN A 319 14.17 -14.97 17.23
CA ASN A 319 13.78 -14.12 16.11
C ASN A 319 14.91 -14.00 15.08
N PRO A 320 14.59 -13.74 13.80
CA PRO A 320 13.24 -13.72 13.24
C PRO A 320 12.75 -15.15 12.97
N ALA A 321 11.49 -15.48 13.23
CA ALA A 321 10.97 -16.84 13.02
C ALA A 321 10.72 -17.17 11.53
N THR A 322 10.47 -16.13 10.74
CA THR A 322 10.24 -16.16 9.29
C THR A 322 10.99 -15.01 8.61
N TYR A 323 11.19 -15.09 7.29
CA TYR A 323 11.70 -13.98 6.48
C TYR A 323 10.90 -13.89 5.18
N THR A 324 10.47 -12.69 4.78
CA THR A 324 9.60 -12.48 3.61
C THR A 324 10.36 -11.81 2.47
N ILE A 325 10.28 -12.35 1.25
CA ILE A 325 10.95 -11.80 0.07
C ILE A 325 9.87 -11.44 -0.95
N LYS A 326 9.65 -10.14 -1.15
CA LYS A 326 8.85 -9.63 -2.27
C LYS A 326 9.69 -9.72 -3.55
N VAL A 327 9.07 -10.07 -4.66
CA VAL A 327 9.69 -10.14 -5.98
C VAL A 327 8.92 -9.26 -6.96
N GLN A 328 9.60 -8.37 -7.67
CA GLN A 328 9.07 -7.65 -8.83
C GLN A 328 9.44 -8.41 -10.11
N ASP A 329 8.47 -8.64 -11.00
CA ASP A 329 8.73 -9.25 -12.31
C ASP A 329 9.13 -8.19 -13.35
N THR A 330 10.40 -8.12 -13.70
CA THR A 330 10.93 -7.19 -14.70
C THR A 330 10.52 -7.53 -16.14
N SER A 331 9.98 -8.72 -16.40
CA SER A 331 9.39 -9.05 -17.71
C SER A 331 8.06 -8.34 -17.98
N GLN A 332 7.40 -7.84 -16.93
CA GLN A 332 6.17 -7.06 -17.04
C GLN A 332 6.42 -5.58 -17.33
N PHE A 333 7.68 -5.16 -17.49
CA PHE A 333 8.03 -3.79 -17.87
C PHE A 333 7.50 -3.49 -19.28
N VAL A 334 6.66 -2.47 -19.39
CA VAL A 334 6.00 -2.12 -20.65
C VAL A 334 6.89 -1.19 -21.47
N THR A 335 6.94 -1.41 -22.78
CA THR A 335 7.50 -0.42 -23.71
C THR A 335 6.42 0.63 -23.96
N PRO A 336 6.64 1.92 -23.60
CA PRO A 336 5.64 2.94 -23.79
C PRO A 336 5.42 3.20 -25.29
N LYS A 337 4.17 3.42 -25.66
CA LYS A 337 3.73 3.76 -27.01
C LYS A 337 3.38 5.24 -27.09
N VAL A 338 3.35 5.75 -28.30
CA VAL A 338 2.83 7.09 -28.56
C VAL A 338 1.36 7.15 -28.10
N SER A 339 0.96 8.27 -27.50
CA SER A 339 -0.31 8.50 -26.81
C SER A 339 -0.44 7.91 -25.39
N ASP A 340 0.36 6.92 -24.97
CA ASP A 340 0.30 6.38 -23.61
C ASP A 340 0.45 7.47 -22.53
N ILE A 341 -0.32 7.31 -21.44
CA ILE A 341 -0.26 8.16 -20.26
C ILE A 341 0.03 7.30 -19.02
N TYR A 342 1.08 7.65 -18.29
CA TYR A 342 1.46 7.02 -17.01
C TYR A 342 1.40 8.06 -15.90
N SER A 343 0.63 7.79 -14.84
CA SER A 343 0.48 8.69 -13.69
C SER A 343 0.93 8.01 -12.41
N PHE A 344 1.67 8.76 -11.58
CA PHE A 344 2.29 8.29 -10.35
C PHE A 344 1.89 9.23 -9.20
N ASP A 345 1.01 8.82 -8.29
CA ASP A 345 0.56 9.61 -7.12
C ASP A 345 1.27 9.13 -5.85
N TYR A 346 2.45 9.70 -5.58
CA TYR A 346 3.31 9.34 -4.45
C TYR A 346 2.68 9.64 -3.09
N ALA A 347 1.68 10.53 -3.04
CA ALA A 347 1.00 10.93 -1.80
C ALA A 347 -0.23 10.06 -1.48
N LYS A 348 -0.72 9.23 -2.41
CA LYS A 348 -1.97 8.45 -2.22
C LYS A 348 -1.93 6.98 -2.67
N SER A 349 -0.85 6.54 -3.30
CA SER A 349 -0.73 5.18 -3.83
C SER A 349 0.68 4.62 -3.62
N GLU A 350 0.76 3.31 -3.35
CA GLU A 350 1.99 2.55 -3.09
C GLU A 350 2.85 2.30 -4.35
N ILE A 351 2.92 3.29 -5.24
CA ILE A 351 3.81 3.34 -6.42
C ILE A 351 5.27 3.19 -5.97
N ILE A 352 5.59 3.83 -4.85
CA ILE A 352 6.82 3.63 -4.10
C ILE A 352 6.39 2.86 -2.84
N PRO A 353 6.94 1.67 -2.58
CA PRO A 353 6.72 0.97 -1.33
C PRO A 353 7.03 1.88 -0.13
N HIS A 354 6.10 2.00 0.81
CA HIS A 354 6.28 2.83 2.02
C HIS A 354 7.45 2.36 2.92
N ASP A 355 7.97 1.15 2.66
CA ASP A 355 9.22 0.63 3.22
C ASP A 355 10.47 1.43 2.83
N PHE A 356 10.39 2.22 1.75
CA PHE A 356 11.41 3.21 1.43
C PHE A 356 11.19 4.48 2.25
N SER A 357 11.53 4.44 3.54
CA SER A 357 11.41 5.58 4.47
C SER A 357 12.72 6.37 4.59
N SER A 358 12.75 7.41 5.43
CA SER A 358 14.00 8.12 5.78
C SER A 358 15.07 7.21 6.37
N ASP A 359 14.65 6.13 7.04
CA ASP A 359 15.51 5.19 7.77
C ASP A 359 15.95 4.01 6.88
N ASN A 360 15.20 3.75 5.80
CA ASN A 360 15.52 2.78 4.77
C ASN A 360 15.32 3.36 3.36
N PRO A 361 16.08 4.39 2.96
CA PRO A 361 15.87 5.08 1.68
C PRO A 361 16.42 4.24 0.50
N ILE A 362 16.01 4.60 -0.72
CA ILE A 362 16.42 3.90 -1.96
C ILE A 362 17.94 4.02 -2.15
N LYS A 363 18.69 2.94 -1.86
CA LYS A 363 20.16 3.01 -1.73
C LYS A 363 20.86 3.36 -3.03
N GLU A 364 20.47 2.74 -4.13
CA GLU A 364 21.06 2.98 -5.46
C GLU A 364 19.95 3.41 -6.42
N GLU A 365 19.02 2.51 -6.76
CA GLU A 365 17.83 2.80 -7.57
C GLU A 365 16.63 1.90 -7.24
N TYR A 366 15.43 2.33 -7.65
CA TYR A 366 14.17 1.59 -7.61
C TYR A 366 13.37 1.88 -8.88
N THR A 367 12.92 0.84 -9.57
CA THR A 367 12.07 0.95 -10.76
C THR A 367 10.65 0.52 -10.41
N THR A 368 9.67 1.27 -10.89
CA THR A 368 8.24 0.94 -10.73
C THR A 368 7.86 -0.34 -11.49
N ASP A 369 6.81 -1.05 -11.04
CA ASP A 369 6.42 -2.36 -11.57
C ASP A 369 6.12 -2.38 -13.08
N ASN A 370 5.85 -1.23 -13.71
CA ASN A 370 5.65 -1.09 -15.15
C ASN A 370 6.91 -0.72 -15.95
N GLY A 371 8.07 -0.51 -15.31
CA GLY A 371 9.33 -0.16 -15.96
C GLY A 371 9.46 1.29 -16.45
N ILE A 372 8.43 2.13 -16.33
CA ILE A 372 8.40 3.47 -16.94
C ILE A 372 9.17 4.52 -16.11
N LEU A 373 9.18 4.38 -14.79
CA LEU A 373 9.79 5.31 -13.85
C LEU A 373 10.84 4.60 -13.00
N THR A 374 12.06 5.14 -12.98
CA THR A 374 13.14 4.76 -12.06
C THR A 374 13.56 5.95 -11.20
N LEU A 375 13.64 5.73 -9.89
CA LEU A 375 14.14 6.71 -8.92
C LEU A 375 15.53 6.29 -8.46
N GLY A 376 16.50 7.20 -8.51
CA GLY A 376 17.90 6.90 -8.19
C GLY A 376 18.52 7.90 -7.23
N LYS A 377 19.47 7.42 -6.42
CA LYS A 377 20.35 8.28 -5.62
C LYS A 377 21.24 9.16 -6.49
N GLY A 378 21.60 8.69 -7.68
CA GLY A 378 22.38 9.45 -8.67
C GLY A 378 23.75 9.85 -8.12
N THR A 379 24.10 11.14 -8.20
CA THR A 379 25.32 11.68 -7.59
C THR A 379 25.10 12.18 -6.15
N GLY A 380 23.92 11.92 -5.58
CA GLY A 380 23.51 12.44 -4.28
C GLY A 380 24.22 11.78 -3.09
N THR A 381 24.45 12.57 -2.04
CA THR A 381 24.97 12.07 -0.75
C THR A 381 23.87 11.50 0.14
N LYS A 382 22.62 11.87 -0.11
CA LYS A 382 21.40 11.30 0.46
C LYS A 382 20.60 10.62 -0.64
N SER A 383 19.81 9.63 -0.26
CA SER A 383 18.95 8.85 -1.15
C SER A 383 17.52 9.41 -1.22
N PRO A 384 16.77 9.15 -2.31
CA PRO A 384 15.33 9.40 -2.35
C PRO A 384 14.56 8.39 -1.49
N TYR A 385 13.40 8.81 -1.00
CA TYR A 385 12.51 7.98 -0.16
C TYR A 385 11.07 8.52 -0.19
N TRP A 386 10.11 7.70 0.20
CA TRP A 386 8.74 8.10 0.46
C TRP A 386 8.63 8.76 1.85
N HIS A 387 8.15 9.99 1.89
CA HIS A 387 8.09 10.79 3.12
C HIS A 387 6.80 10.49 3.91
N ASP A 388 5.65 10.82 3.34
CA ASP A 388 4.31 10.56 3.89
C ASP A 388 3.19 10.83 2.87
N ASN A 389 1.94 10.56 3.25
CA ASN A 389 0.73 10.83 2.46
C ASN A 389 0.40 12.33 2.22
N ALA A 390 1.14 13.26 2.84
CA ALA A 390 0.93 14.71 2.71
C ALA A 390 2.00 15.39 1.82
N HIS A 391 3.14 14.74 1.59
CA HIS A 391 4.27 15.28 0.85
C HIS A 391 4.80 14.38 -0.27
N GLY A 392 4.48 13.08 -0.22
CA GLY A 392 4.84 12.09 -1.24
C GLY A 392 6.33 11.76 -1.27
N LEU A 393 6.97 11.90 -2.44
CA LEU A 393 8.37 11.55 -2.67
C LEU A 393 9.30 12.67 -2.18
N ALA A 394 10.26 12.34 -1.31
CA ALA A 394 11.38 13.18 -0.92
C ALA A 394 12.60 12.98 -1.81
N LEU A 395 13.19 14.09 -2.27
CA LEU A 395 14.36 14.14 -3.13
C LEU A 395 15.40 15.11 -2.56
N ASN A 396 16.66 14.74 -2.66
CA ASN A 396 17.82 15.52 -2.24
C ASN A 396 18.74 15.85 -3.43
N ASP A 397 19.69 16.76 -3.23
CA ASP A 397 20.68 17.16 -4.23
C ASP A 397 21.41 15.95 -4.86
N GLY A 398 21.45 15.91 -6.19
CA GLY A 398 22.05 14.83 -6.98
C GLY A 398 21.16 13.61 -7.25
N ASN A 399 19.96 13.52 -6.67
CA ASN A 399 19.02 12.44 -6.96
C ASN A 399 18.44 12.54 -8.37
N THR A 400 18.08 11.39 -8.94
CA THR A 400 17.63 11.24 -10.33
C THR A 400 16.22 10.67 -10.41
N ILE A 401 15.46 11.17 -11.38
CA ILE A 401 14.19 10.62 -11.85
C ILE A 401 14.39 10.28 -13.33
N ASP A 402 14.32 9.00 -13.67
CA ASP A 402 14.48 8.50 -15.03
C ASP A 402 13.14 8.03 -15.57
N VAL A 403 12.87 8.35 -16.84
CA VAL A 403 11.54 8.25 -17.45
C VAL A 403 11.64 7.70 -18.86
N VAL A 404 11.07 6.53 -19.11
CA VAL A 404 10.99 5.95 -20.46
C VAL A 404 9.88 6.66 -21.26
N VAL A 405 10.20 7.14 -22.46
CA VAL A 405 9.26 7.83 -23.36
C VAL A 405 9.31 7.26 -24.78
N ALA A 406 8.16 7.27 -25.45
CA ALA A 406 7.92 6.71 -26.78
C ALA A 406 8.31 7.66 -27.95
N GLY A 407 8.97 8.78 -27.66
CA GLY A 407 9.23 9.88 -28.58
C GLY A 407 8.94 11.20 -27.90
N ASP A 408 8.38 12.17 -28.62
CA ASP A 408 7.86 13.42 -28.04
C ASP A 408 6.98 13.13 -26.81
N ALA A 409 7.15 13.91 -25.74
CA ALA A 409 6.46 13.70 -24.47
C ALA A 409 6.25 14.98 -23.68
N GLU A 410 5.19 15.01 -22.86
CA GLU A 410 4.97 16.00 -21.79
C GLU A 410 5.15 15.28 -20.45
N ILE A 411 6.09 15.74 -19.63
CA ILE A 411 6.36 15.18 -18.29
C ILE A 411 6.00 16.26 -17.28
N THR A 412 4.90 16.06 -16.57
CA THR A 412 4.38 17.00 -15.57
C THR A 412 4.69 16.51 -14.16
N PHE A 413 5.31 17.36 -13.34
CA PHE A 413 5.58 17.13 -11.92
C PHE A 413 4.68 18.05 -11.09
N ASN A 414 4.00 17.52 -10.08
CA ASN A 414 3.20 18.31 -9.14
C ASN A 414 4.01 18.56 -7.87
N VAL A 415 4.57 19.77 -7.75
CA VAL A 415 5.50 20.13 -6.68
C VAL A 415 4.78 20.50 -5.38
N CYS A 416 5.41 20.17 -4.25
CA CYS A 416 4.89 20.46 -2.92
C CYS A 416 5.50 21.76 -2.35
N VAL A 417 4.65 22.66 -1.83
CA VAL A 417 5.07 23.99 -1.30
C VAL A 417 5.99 23.90 -0.08
N TYR A 418 5.91 22.79 0.66
CA TYR A 418 6.65 22.59 1.91
C TYR A 418 8.10 22.18 1.70
N GLY A 419 8.48 21.73 0.49
CA GLY A 419 9.86 21.38 0.16
C GLY A 419 10.81 22.58 0.22
N SER A 420 12.11 22.33 0.35
CA SER A 420 13.18 23.33 0.31
C SER A 420 13.33 23.97 -1.08
N GLY A 421 12.80 23.32 -2.12
CA GLY A 421 12.95 23.72 -3.51
C GLY A 421 14.26 23.24 -4.13
N GLY A 422 14.57 23.80 -5.30
CA GLY A 422 15.67 23.36 -6.15
C GLY A 422 15.28 23.46 -7.62
N THR A 423 16.14 22.94 -8.50
CA THR A 423 15.94 22.97 -9.95
C THR A 423 16.11 21.56 -10.52
N LEU A 424 15.17 21.13 -11.36
CA LEU A 424 15.33 19.90 -12.15
C LEU A 424 16.16 20.18 -13.41
N ILE A 425 17.17 19.35 -13.64
CA ILE A 425 18.05 19.43 -14.80
C ILE A 425 17.79 18.21 -15.69
N ALA A 426 17.18 18.42 -16.86
CA ALA A 426 16.95 17.36 -17.83
C ALA A 426 18.23 17.01 -18.61
N SER A 427 18.45 15.72 -18.84
CA SER A 427 19.63 15.15 -19.48
C SER A 427 19.28 13.86 -20.25
N ASN A 428 20.27 13.24 -20.89
CA ASN A 428 20.11 12.09 -21.80
C ASN A 428 19.16 12.37 -23.00
N LEU A 429 19.14 13.61 -23.47
CA LEU A 429 18.24 14.06 -24.53
C LEU A 429 18.68 13.54 -25.91
N ALA A 430 17.91 12.63 -26.49
CA ALA A 430 18.01 12.21 -27.90
C ALA A 430 17.31 13.22 -28.86
N GLY A 431 17.17 14.48 -28.44
CA GLY A 431 16.34 15.49 -29.08
C GLY A 431 16.44 16.85 -28.39
N THR A 432 15.36 17.61 -28.40
CA THR A 432 15.24 18.90 -27.69
C THR A 432 14.19 18.83 -26.60
N GLY A 433 14.30 19.66 -25.57
CA GLY A 433 13.22 19.84 -24.61
C GLY A 433 13.45 21.00 -23.65
N SER A 434 12.37 21.43 -23.01
CA SER A 434 12.35 22.61 -22.15
C SER A 434 11.26 22.52 -21.09
N PHE A 435 11.55 23.06 -19.92
CA PHE A 435 10.57 23.31 -18.87
C PHE A 435 9.74 24.57 -19.13
N ASP A 436 8.48 24.59 -18.71
CA ASP A 436 7.72 25.83 -18.46
C ASP A 436 8.19 26.52 -17.17
N SER A 437 8.56 25.72 -16.17
CA SER A 437 9.27 26.04 -14.94
C SER A 437 10.08 24.83 -14.51
N ASP A 438 11.35 25.02 -14.15
CA ASP A 438 12.24 23.96 -13.65
C ASP A 438 12.30 23.93 -12.11
N GLN A 439 11.51 24.78 -11.44
CA GLN A 439 11.61 25.04 -10.01
C GLN A 439 10.77 24.05 -9.18
N MET A 440 11.45 23.32 -8.30
CA MET A 440 10.86 22.30 -7.40
C MET A 440 10.14 22.90 -6.19
N LYS A 441 9.60 24.11 -6.33
CA LYS A 441 8.81 24.83 -5.32
C LYS A 441 7.96 25.92 -5.96
N SER A 442 6.74 26.05 -5.48
CA SER A 442 5.72 27.02 -5.91
C SER A 442 5.16 27.81 -4.70
N GLU A 443 4.36 28.85 -4.95
CA GLU A 443 3.59 29.54 -3.90
C GLU A 443 2.30 28.80 -3.52
N VAL A 444 1.74 28.02 -4.45
CA VAL A 444 0.51 27.22 -4.28
C VAL A 444 0.89 25.75 -4.25
N ASP A 445 0.37 25.00 -3.30
CA ASP A 445 0.65 23.58 -3.18
C ASP A 445 0.09 22.76 -4.36
N ASN A 446 0.74 21.66 -4.71
CA ASN A 446 0.40 20.83 -5.88
C ASN A 446 0.32 21.66 -7.19
N THR A 447 1.29 22.56 -7.38
CA THR A 447 1.45 23.26 -8.67
C THR A 447 2.11 22.34 -9.68
N ALA A 448 1.53 22.26 -10.88
CA ALA A 448 2.13 21.54 -12.01
C ALA A 448 3.27 22.36 -12.63
N ILE A 449 4.42 21.69 -12.85
CA ILE A 449 5.49 22.14 -13.75
C ILE A 449 5.68 21.07 -14.83
N THR A 450 5.95 21.45 -16.08
CA THR A 450 5.96 20.53 -17.24
C THR A 450 7.24 20.67 -18.06
N TYR A 451 7.91 19.54 -18.29
CA TYR A 451 8.93 19.39 -19.31
C TYR A 451 8.31 18.93 -20.62
N THR A 452 8.46 19.71 -21.69
CA THR A 452 8.13 19.27 -23.05
C THR A 452 9.37 18.72 -23.72
N TYR A 453 9.33 17.47 -24.17
CA TYR A 453 10.36 16.80 -24.95
C TYR A 453 9.90 16.60 -26.40
N LYS A 454 10.83 16.79 -27.34
CA LYS A 454 10.67 16.57 -28.79
C LYS A 454 11.87 15.81 -29.33
N GLY A 455 11.65 14.57 -29.81
CA GLY A 455 12.71 13.65 -30.23
C GLY A 455 12.29 12.19 -30.31
N GLU A 456 13.27 11.31 -30.51
CA GLU A 456 13.07 9.86 -30.60
C GLU A 456 12.80 9.22 -29.23
N ALA A 457 12.30 7.98 -29.23
CA ALA A 457 12.09 7.21 -28.00
C ALA A 457 13.41 7.04 -27.21
N THR A 458 13.37 7.30 -25.90
CA THR A 458 14.56 7.35 -25.04
C THR A 458 14.16 7.23 -23.56
N THR A 459 15.15 7.11 -22.67
CA THR A 459 14.99 7.35 -21.23
C THR A 459 15.48 8.76 -20.89
N LEU A 460 14.58 9.66 -20.56
CA LEU A 460 14.91 11.01 -20.09
C LEU A 460 15.36 10.94 -18.62
N ARG A 461 16.44 11.65 -18.27
CA ARG A 461 16.96 11.72 -16.89
C ARG A 461 16.85 13.12 -16.32
N PHE A 462 16.14 13.28 -15.22
CA PHE A 462 16.00 14.53 -14.48
C PHE A 462 16.81 14.47 -13.18
N THR A 463 17.82 15.31 -13.03
CA THR A 463 18.62 15.41 -11.79
C THR A 463 18.21 16.62 -10.98
N LEU A 464 17.96 16.43 -9.68
CA LEU A 464 17.67 17.55 -8.75
C LEU A 464 18.97 18.26 -8.34
N ALA A 465 19.03 19.57 -8.59
CA ALA A 465 19.99 20.48 -7.96
C ALA A 465 19.31 21.24 -6.82
N SER A 466 19.73 21.05 -5.56
CA SER A 466 19.08 21.65 -4.39
C SER A 466 20.07 21.96 -3.25
N GLN A 467 19.59 22.58 -2.16
CA GLN A 467 20.35 22.80 -0.93
C GLN A 467 19.70 22.14 0.30
N GLY A 468 18.61 21.41 0.07
CA GLY A 468 17.76 20.80 1.08
C GLY A 468 16.70 19.97 0.38
N GLU A 469 15.92 19.24 1.16
CA GLU A 469 14.98 18.26 0.64
C GLU A 469 13.80 18.89 -0.10
N ALA A 470 13.51 18.43 -1.31
CA ALA A 470 12.34 18.80 -2.10
C ALA A 470 11.31 17.68 -2.09
N TYR A 471 10.04 18.03 -2.28
CA TYR A 471 8.90 17.10 -2.19
C TYR A 471 8.06 17.10 -3.48
N LEU A 472 7.66 15.93 -3.94
CA LEU A 472 6.75 15.72 -5.07
C LEU A 472 5.50 14.95 -4.63
N HIS A 473 4.33 15.55 -4.86
CA HIS A 473 3.05 14.87 -4.64
C HIS A 473 2.80 13.78 -5.68
N SER A 474 3.03 14.11 -6.95
CA SER A 474 2.73 13.22 -8.07
C SER A 474 3.45 13.64 -9.35
N MET A 475 3.39 12.77 -10.35
CA MET A 475 3.98 12.96 -11.67
C MET A 475 3.07 12.35 -12.75
N THR A 476 3.14 12.84 -13.98
CA THR A 476 2.51 12.23 -15.15
C THR A 476 3.42 12.31 -16.36
N VAL A 477 3.50 11.22 -17.11
CA VAL A 477 4.24 11.07 -18.36
C VAL A 477 3.21 10.86 -19.46
N ARG A 478 3.16 11.77 -20.43
CA ARG A 478 2.24 11.71 -21.56
C ARG A 478 3.04 11.68 -22.85
N ASN A 479 2.94 10.59 -23.61
CA ASN A 479 3.62 10.46 -24.89
C ASN A 479 2.83 11.23 -25.96
N THR A 480 3.40 12.30 -26.51
CA THR A 480 2.76 13.24 -27.46
C THR A 480 3.31 13.16 -28.88
N GLY A 481 4.00 12.07 -29.20
CA GLY A 481 4.50 11.78 -30.56
C GLY A 481 3.39 11.81 -31.60
N LYS A 482 3.77 11.96 -32.87
CA LYS A 482 2.84 11.74 -33.97
C LYS A 482 2.68 10.23 -34.20
N LEU A 483 1.47 9.72 -34.03
CA LEU A 483 1.13 8.35 -34.46
C LEU A 483 1.31 8.22 -35.98
N VAL A 484 1.93 7.12 -36.40
CA VAL A 484 2.00 6.72 -37.82
C VAL A 484 0.88 5.72 -38.05
N GLY A 485 -0.03 6.03 -38.97
CA GLY A 485 -1.17 5.18 -39.24
C GLY A 485 -0.84 3.96 -40.11
N SER A 486 -1.53 2.85 -39.87
CA SER A 486 -1.57 1.70 -40.77
C SER A 486 -2.20 2.05 -42.11
N ASP A 487 -1.67 1.46 -43.19
CA ASP A 487 -2.32 1.47 -44.49
C ASP A 487 -3.64 0.68 -44.46
N VAL A 488 -4.62 1.08 -45.29
CA VAL A 488 -5.86 0.32 -45.48
C VAL A 488 -5.54 -0.96 -46.26
N ALA A 489 -5.64 -2.11 -45.59
CA ALA A 489 -5.35 -3.41 -46.17
C ALA A 489 -6.50 -3.91 -47.06
N ASN A 490 -7.74 -3.59 -46.70
CA ASN A 490 -8.96 -4.07 -47.35
C ASN A 490 -10.04 -2.98 -47.31
N GLU A 491 -10.15 -2.22 -48.40
CA GLU A 491 -11.13 -1.13 -48.55
C GLU A 491 -12.56 -1.69 -48.62
N GLN A 492 -13.47 -1.11 -47.83
CA GLN A 492 -14.82 -1.66 -47.63
C GLN A 492 -15.91 -0.78 -48.23
N LYS A 493 -17.13 -1.33 -48.35
CA LYS A 493 -18.29 -0.69 -49.01
C LYS A 493 -18.65 0.66 -48.39
N SER A 494 -18.40 0.85 -47.10
CA SER A 494 -18.56 2.12 -46.41
C SER A 494 -17.28 2.43 -45.64
N MET A 495 -16.68 3.58 -45.94
CA MET A 495 -15.55 4.11 -45.16
C MET A 495 -16.04 5.34 -44.39
N PRO A 496 -15.68 5.49 -43.10
CA PRO A 496 -15.93 6.70 -42.33
C PRO A 496 -15.01 7.85 -42.81
N ILE A 497 -15.42 9.09 -42.55
CA ILE A 497 -14.65 10.29 -42.84
C ILE A 497 -14.53 11.18 -41.59
N GLU A 498 -13.41 11.88 -41.48
CA GLU A 498 -13.25 12.96 -40.50
C GLU A 498 -13.96 14.25 -40.97
N ILE A 499 -14.64 14.92 -40.04
CA ILE A 499 -15.15 16.28 -40.21
C ILE A 499 -14.74 17.08 -38.97
N ASP A 500 -13.63 17.82 -39.06
CA ASP A 500 -13.21 18.79 -38.04
C ASP A 500 -12.83 20.12 -38.70
N SER A 501 -13.46 21.20 -38.27
CA SER A 501 -13.13 22.57 -38.71
C SER A 501 -11.95 23.19 -37.97
N SER A 502 -11.45 22.54 -36.92
CA SER A 502 -10.40 23.03 -36.03
C SER A 502 -9.03 22.39 -36.25
N ASP A 503 -8.91 21.38 -37.13
CA ASP A 503 -7.67 20.62 -37.39
C ASP A 503 -7.02 20.09 -36.08
N SER A 504 -7.87 19.53 -35.23
CA SER A 504 -7.59 19.22 -33.81
C SER A 504 -8.02 17.80 -33.40
N LEU A 505 -8.77 17.12 -34.26
CA LEU A 505 -9.09 15.70 -34.25
C LEU A 505 -8.07 14.94 -35.09
N THR A 506 -7.61 13.80 -34.59
CA THR A 506 -6.90 12.79 -35.37
C THR A 506 -7.47 11.41 -35.02
N VAL A 507 -7.94 10.66 -36.01
CA VAL A 507 -8.30 9.24 -35.90
C VAL A 507 -7.24 8.43 -36.65
N THR A 508 -6.27 7.90 -35.92
CA THR A 508 -5.14 7.18 -36.52
C THR A 508 -5.35 5.67 -36.39
N PRO A 509 -5.47 4.90 -37.49
CA PRO A 509 -5.49 3.45 -37.42
C PRO A 509 -4.11 2.95 -37.00
N VAL A 510 -4.03 2.11 -35.97
CA VAL A 510 -2.77 1.53 -35.48
C VAL A 510 -2.99 0.04 -35.35
N GLY A 511 -2.60 -0.67 -36.40
CA GLY A 511 -3.08 -2.04 -36.64
C GLY A 511 -4.60 -2.08 -36.69
N GLN A 512 -5.19 -3.01 -35.96
CA GLN A 512 -6.64 -3.19 -35.85
C GLN A 512 -7.31 -2.26 -34.82
N LYS A 513 -6.61 -1.27 -34.24
CA LYS A 513 -7.17 -0.21 -33.38
C LYS A 513 -7.35 1.10 -34.14
N LEU A 514 -8.27 1.95 -33.69
CA LEU A 514 -8.35 3.37 -34.06
C LEU A 514 -8.01 4.20 -32.83
N GLU A 515 -6.83 4.81 -32.82
CA GLU A 515 -6.41 5.73 -31.75
C GLU A 515 -6.95 7.14 -32.06
N VAL A 516 -7.78 7.64 -31.16
CA VAL A 516 -8.46 8.94 -31.30
C VAL A 516 -7.91 9.94 -30.31
N VAL A 517 -7.46 11.08 -30.82
CA VAL A 517 -7.16 12.27 -30.02
C VAL A 517 -7.95 13.45 -30.58
N HIS A 518 -8.72 14.12 -29.72
CA HIS A 518 -9.29 15.42 -30.02
C HIS A 518 -8.85 16.42 -28.96
N SER A 519 -8.06 17.42 -29.35
CA SER A 519 -7.26 18.26 -28.45
C SER A 519 -7.83 19.66 -28.17
N ASN A 520 -8.98 19.99 -28.77
CA ASN A 520 -9.57 21.33 -28.64
C ASN A 520 -10.24 21.54 -27.27
N LYS A 521 -9.61 22.34 -26.41
CA LYS A 521 -10.10 22.66 -25.05
C LYS A 521 -11.37 23.50 -25.00
N GLU A 522 -11.73 24.17 -26.11
CA GLU A 522 -12.96 24.96 -26.27
C GLU A 522 -14.09 24.14 -26.92
N ALA A 523 -13.90 22.82 -27.08
CA ALA A 523 -14.92 21.91 -27.56
C ALA A 523 -16.00 21.64 -26.51
N SER A 524 -17.22 21.36 -26.97
CA SER A 524 -18.33 20.97 -26.09
C SER A 524 -19.32 20.06 -26.81
N ILE A 525 -19.33 18.76 -26.48
CA ILE A 525 -20.38 17.82 -26.94
C ILE A 525 -21.77 18.22 -26.43
N SER A 526 -21.88 18.95 -25.31
CA SER A 526 -23.16 19.48 -24.79
C SER A 526 -23.82 20.51 -25.72
N SER A 527 -23.05 21.14 -26.61
CA SER A 527 -23.52 22.18 -27.53
C SER A 527 -23.11 21.93 -28.99
N LEU A 528 -22.43 20.82 -29.28
CA LEU A 528 -21.87 20.45 -30.59
C LEU A 528 -20.93 21.52 -31.19
N ASN A 529 -20.29 22.34 -30.34
CA ASN A 529 -19.38 23.42 -30.76
C ASN A 529 -17.93 22.95 -30.74
N ASN A 530 -17.18 23.26 -31.81
CA ASN A 530 -15.77 22.89 -32.00
C ASN A 530 -15.51 21.39 -31.77
N VAL A 531 -16.48 20.55 -32.15
CA VAL A 531 -16.45 19.09 -32.01
C VAL A 531 -15.95 18.51 -33.32
N GLY A 532 -14.94 17.64 -33.27
CA GLY A 532 -14.53 16.81 -34.40
C GLY A 532 -15.42 15.57 -34.53
N TYR A 533 -15.74 15.16 -35.75
CA TYR A 533 -16.59 14.00 -36.04
C TYR A 533 -15.86 12.95 -36.86
N TYR A 534 -16.18 11.67 -36.64
CA TYR A 534 -15.73 10.54 -37.46
C TYR A 534 -16.96 9.73 -37.87
N VAL A 535 -17.43 9.91 -39.10
CA VAL A 535 -18.79 9.56 -39.52
C VAL A 535 -18.87 8.93 -40.90
N PHE A 536 -19.80 8.00 -41.07
CA PHE A 536 -20.14 7.42 -42.37
C PHE A 536 -20.94 8.40 -43.24
N SER A 537 -21.03 8.09 -44.53
CA SER A 537 -21.87 8.84 -45.48
C SER A 537 -23.35 8.82 -45.04
N PRO A 538 -24.11 9.90 -45.30
CA PRO A 538 -25.48 10.02 -44.81
C PRO A 538 -26.42 9.07 -45.58
N SER A 539 -27.34 8.42 -44.88
CA SER A 539 -28.41 7.62 -45.49
C SER A 539 -29.74 7.75 -44.75
N GLN A 540 -30.83 7.50 -45.48
CA GLN A 540 -32.18 7.31 -44.94
C GLN A 540 -32.41 5.89 -44.43
N ASP A 541 -31.54 4.93 -44.76
CA ASP A 541 -31.69 3.53 -44.37
C ASP A 541 -31.69 3.33 -42.84
N THR A 542 -32.19 2.17 -42.42
CA THR A 542 -32.09 1.67 -41.04
C THR A 542 -30.79 0.88 -40.88
N TYR A 543 -29.82 1.47 -40.19
CA TYR A 543 -28.49 0.90 -39.96
C TYR A 543 -28.20 0.74 -38.46
N SER A 544 -27.14 -0.01 -38.15
CA SER A 544 -26.55 -0.07 -36.81
C SER A 544 -25.05 0.14 -36.82
N ILE A 545 -24.56 0.84 -35.80
CA ILE A 545 -23.15 0.96 -35.45
C ILE A 545 -22.91 0.27 -34.11
N GLU A 546 -21.82 -0.47 -34.03
CA GLU A 546 -21.38 -1.28 -32.90
C GLU A 546 -19.88 -1.03 -32.72
N ALA A 547 -19.40 -0.85 -31.50
CA ALA A 547 -17.98 -0.60 -31.22
C ALA A 547 -17.62 -0.93 -29.77
N ASP A 548 -16.38 -1.36 -29.56
CA ASP A 548 -15.72 -1.35 -28.26
C ASP A 548 -14.87 -0.08 -28.14
N ILE A 549 -14.92 0.57 -26.97
CA ILE A 549 -14.35 1.88 -26.72
C ILE A 549 -13.62 1.86 -25.37
N LYS A 550 -12.36 2.27 -25.34
CA LYS A 550 -11.62 2.60 -24.11
C LYS A 550 -11.42 4.11 -24.07
N ILE A 551 -11.79 4.76 -22.96
CA ILE A 551 -11.72 6.23 -22.82
C ILE A 551 -10.72 6.56 -21.71
N GLU A 552 -9.68 7.33 -22.04
CA GLU A 552 -8.66 7.74 -21.09
C GLU A 552 -9.19 8.76 -20.06
N PRO A 553 -8.58 8.89 -18.87
CA PRO A 553 -8.99 9.84 -17.84
C PRO A 553 -9.10 11.28 -18.37
N LEU A 554 -10.30 11.86 -18.26
CA LEU A 554 -10.60 13.19 -18.82
C LEU A 554 -10.43 14.30 -17.80
N ALA A 555 -9.63 15.31 -18.15
CA ALA A 555 -9.60 16.58 -17.43
C ALA A 555 -10.82 17.43 -17.83
N GLY A 556 -11.79 17.61 -16.92
CA GLY A 556 -12.86 18.60 -17.07
C GLY A 556 -14.25 18.13 -16.61
N GLY A 557 -15.25 18.98 -16.86
CA GLY A 557 -16.65 18.65 -16.58
C GLY A 557 -17.33 17.87 -17.71
N GLY A 558 -18.60 17.50 -17.51
CA GLY A 558 -19.39 16.69 -18.45
C GLY A 558 -19.78 17.33 -19.80
N SER A 559 -19.00 18.31 -20.30
CA SER A 559 -19.04 18.77 -21.68
C SER A 559 -17.88 18.24 -22.53
N ASN A 560 -16.89 17.59 -21.91
CA ASN A 560 -15.83 16.82 -22.59
C ASN A 560 -16.25 15.35 -22.72
N GLY A 561 -15.58 14.60 -23.60
CA GLY A 561 -15.84 13.18 -23.87
C GLY A 561 -16.26 12.93 -25.33
N LEU A 562 -17.04 11.88 -25.55
CA LEU A 562 -17.47 11.47 -26.90
C LEU A 562 -18.95 11.04 -26.96
N PHE A 563 -19.56 11.23 -28.12
CA PHE A 563 -20.86 10.68 -28.49
C PHE A 563 -20.71 9.65 -29.62
N ILE A 564 -21.53 8.60 -29.59
CA ILE A 564 -21.72 7.63 -30.68
C ILE A 564 -23.20 7.54 -31.05
N GLY A 565 -23.52 7.54 -32.34
CA GLY A 565 -24.89 7.37 -32.84
C GLY A 565 -25.14 8.14 -34.13
N MET A 566 -26.27 8.86 -34.19
CA MET A 566 -26.73 9.56 -35.39
C MET A 566 -26.59 11.08 -35.28
N PHE A 567 -26.20 11.70 -36.39
CA PHE A 567 -26.06 13.14 -36.57
C PHE A 567 -26.81 13.59 -37.83
N ASP A 568 -27.15 14.88 -37.91
CA ASP A 568 -27.66 15.45 -39.17
C ASP A 568 -26.62 15.38 -40.31
N ASP A 569 -27.10 15.60 -41.54
CA ASP A 569 -26.27 15.58 -42.74
C ASP A 569 -25.65 16.94 -43.08
N GLN A 570 -25.87 17.98 -42.26
CA GLN A 570 -25.49 19.37 -42.51
C GLN A 570 -24.01 19.63 -42.23
N THR A 571 -23.57 20.87 -42.49
CA THR A 571 -22.22 21.34 -42.16
C THR A 571 -22.32 22.85 -41.82
N PRO A 572 -22.07 23.26 -40.56
CA PRO A 572 -21.79 22.41 -39.39
C PRO A 572 -22.96 21.49 -39.02
N ILE A 573 -22.64 20.39 -38.33
CA ILE A 573 -23.65 19.50 -37.72
C ILE A 573 -24.27 20.20 -36.51
N THR A 574 -25.59 20.11 -36.34
CA THR A 574 -26.34 20.85 -35.30
C THR A 574 -27.29 19.98 -34.47
N LEU A 575 -27.70 18.81 -34.99
CA LEU A 575 -28.65 17.90 -34.38
C LEU A 575 -28.02 16.51 -34.20
N ALA A 576 -28.25 15.90 -33.04
CA ALA A 576 -27.75 14.57 -32.70
C ALA A 576 -28.84 13.69 -32.04
N ALA A 577 -28.70 12.37 -32.18
CA ALA A 577 -29.40 11.34 -31.44
C ALA A 577 -28.43 10.18 -31.12
N THR A 578 -27.85 10.20 -29.91
CA THR A 578 -26.65 9.43 -29.57
C THR A 578 -26.72 8.79 -28.17
N LEU A 579 -25.75 7.93 -27.88
CA LEU A 579 -25.25 7.67 -26.54
C LEU A 579 -23.97 8.48 -26.33
N GLY A 580 -23.78 9.02 -25.13
CA GLY A 580 -22.67 9.89 -24.79
C GLY A 580 -21.96 9.51 -23.50
N PHE A 581 -20.63 9.51 -23.58
CA PHE A 581 -19.67 9.27 -22.51
C PHE A 581 -19.03 10.61 -22.17
N ARG A 582 -19.22 11.07 -20.93
CA ARG A 582 -18.99 12.46 -20.55
C ARG A 582 -17.89 12.55 -19.49
N GLY A 583 -17.09 13.62 -19.50
CA GLY A 583 -15.96 13.85 -18.58
C GLY A 583 -16.32 13.88 -17.09
N ASP A 584 -17.60 13.97 -16.72
CA ASP A 584 -18.07 13.73 -15.34
C ASP A 584 -18.25 12.24 -14.99
N GLY A 585 -17.72 11.35 -15.83
CA GLY A 585 -17.80 9.89 -15.74
C GLY A 585 -19.18 9.31 -16.09
N THR A 586 -20.13 10.11 -16.59
CA THR A 586 -21.50 9.64 -16.84
C THR A 586 -21.70 9.11 -18.27
N VAL A 587 -22.51 8.06 -18.37
CA VAL A 587 -23.06 7.53 -19.63
C VAL A 587 -24.53 7.91 -19.72
N ARG A 588 -24.91 8.59 -20.79
CA ARG A 588 -26.25 9.16 -21.03
C ARG A 588 -26.67 8.95 -22.46
N ASN A 589 -27.96 8.71 -22.74
CA ASN A 589 -28.42 9.05 -24.09
C ASN A 589 -28.50 10.57 -24.18
N THR A 590 -28.00 11.12 -25.28
CA THR A 590 -27.93 12.56 -25.52
C THR A 590 -28.52 12.84 -26.89
N PHE A 591 -29.45 13.79 -26.96
CA PHE A 591 -30.09 14.14 -28.22
C PHE A 591 -30.55 15.59 -28.21
N THR A 592 -30.58 16.23 -29.38
CA THR A 592 -31.20 17.55 -29.50
C THR A 592 -32.70 17.37 -29.33
N LYS A 593 -33.23 17.82 -28.19
CA LYS A 593 -34.61 17.54 -27.79
C LYS A 593 -35.61 18.24 -28.68
N ALA A 594 -36.74 17.59 -28.95
CA ALA A 594 -37.82 18.16 -29.73
C ALA A 594 -38.21 19.59 -29.28
N GLY A 595 -38.07 20.57 -30.19
CA GLY A 595 -38.35 21.99 -29.95
C GLY A 595 -37.28 22.77 -29.18
N GLN A 596 -36.05 22.25 -29.07
CA GLN A 596 -34.91 22.91 -28.43
C GLN A 596 -33.69 23.02 -29.36
N ALA A 597 -32.79 23.96 -29.06
CA ALA A 597 -31.57 24.22 -29.83
C ALA A 597 -30.29 23.65 -29.19
N THR A 598 -30.41 22.86 -28.13
CA THR A 598 -29.27 22.30 -27.38
C THR A 598 -29.46 20.81 -27.12
N VAL A 599 -28.36 20.08 -27.04
CA VAL A 599 -28.37 18.66 -26.67
C VAL A 599 -28.84 18.52 -25.22
N SER A 600 -29.70 17.54 -24.95
CA SER A 600 -30.21 17.21 -23.62
C SER A 600 -30.00 15.73 -23.32
N ALA A 601 -29.80 15.39 -22.04
CA ALA A 601 -29.68 14.01 -21.59
C ALA A 601 -31.05 13.38 -21.28
N GLY A 602 -31.18 12.08 -21.54
CA GLY A 602 -32.35 11.26 -21.19
C GLY A 602 -32.01 9.78 -21.06
N GLY A 603 -32.93 8.98 -20.50
CA GLY A 603 -32.87 7.51 -20.50
C GLY A 603 -31.71 6.93 -19.70
N ILE A 604 -30.76 6.26 -20.38
CA ILE A 604 -29.60 5.63 -19.74
C ILE A 604 -28.92 6.66 -18.82
N ASN A 605 -28.61 6.22 -17.61
CA ASN A 605 -28.07 7.05 -16.55
C ASN A 605 -27.20 6.19 -15.64
N THR A 606 -25.98 5.93 -16.10
CA THR A 606 -24.98 5.17 -15.35
C THR A 606 -23.64 5.88 -15.42
N LYS A 607 -22.60 5.25 -14.87
CA LYS A 607 -21.21 5.69 -15.03
C LYS A 607 -20.43 4.68 -15.86
N TYR A 608 -19.34 5.14 -16.44
CA TYR A 608 -18.25 4.29 -16.91
C TYR A 608 -17.02 4.48 -16.00
N VAL A 609 -16.06 3.59 -16.09
CA VAL A 609 -14.73 3.76 -15.49
C VAL A 609 -13.75 4.06 -16.63
N ALA A 610 -12.95 5.12 -16.50
CA ALA A 610 -11.94 5.45 -17.50
C ALA A 610 -10.85 4.37 -17.52
N GLY A 611 -10.30 4.08 -18.70
CA GLY A 611 -9.34 2.99 -18.93
C GLY A 611 -9.95 1.59 -19.08
N GLU A 612 -11.23 1.38 -18.74
CA GLU A 612 -11.94 0.11 -18.98
C GLU A 612 -12.48 0.02 -20.41
N ASN A 613 -12.63 -1.21 -20.92
CA ASN A 613 -13.27 -1.48 -22.21
C ASN A 613 -14.81 -1.41 -22.10
N LEU A 614 -15.42 -0.65 -23.00
CA LEU A 614 -16.86 -0.33 -23.03
C LEU A 614 -17.47 -0.80 -24.36
N HIS A 615 -18.45 -1.70 -24.33
CA HIS A 615 -19.16 -2.15 -25.53
C HIS A 615 -20.43 -1.30 -25.77
N VAL A 616 -20.66 -0.87 -27.01
CA VAL A 616 -21.74 0.04 -27.37
C VAL A 616 -22.42 -0.35 -28.67
N VAL A 617 -23.76 -0.31 -28.70
CA VAL A 617 -24.56 -0.53 -29.93
C VAL A 617 -25.61 0.56 -30.09
N ILE A 618 -25.70 1.18 -31.27
CA ILE A 618 -26.77 2.11 -31.64
C ILE A 618 -27.44 1.60 -32.92
N LYS A 619 -28.78 1.47 -32.92
CA LYS A 619 -29.54 1.02 -34.10
C LYS A 619 -30.68 1.99 -34.43
N LYS A 620 -30.85 2.33 -35.71
CA LYS A 620 -32.06 2.98 -36.23
C LYS A 620 -33.01 1.88 -36.70
N THR A 621 -34.22 1.83 -36.13
CA THR A 621 -35.20 0.76 -36.30
C THR A 621 -36.51 1.33 -36.85
N ALA A 622 -37.48 0.49 -37.24
CA ALA A 622 -38.79 0.96 -37.68
C ALA A 622 -39.58 1.73 -36.59
N ASP A 623 -39.38 1.39 -35.31
CA ASP A 623 -40.13 1.96 -34.17
C ASP A 623 -39.44 3.17 -33.53
N GLY A 624 -38.21 3.49 -33.95
CA GLY A 624 -37.39 4.55 -33.36
C GLY A 624 -35.90 4.18 -33.30
N TRP A 625 -35.16 4.68 -32.32
CA TRP A 625 -33.73 4.35 -32.17
C TRP A 625 -33.41 3.65 -30.86
N TYR A 626 -32.55 2.65 -30.97
CA TYR A 626 -32.06 1.80 -29.89
C TYR A 626 -30.65 2.23 -29.48
N SER A 627 -30.36 2.12 -28.19
CA SER A 627 -29.01 2.25 -27.65
C SER A 627 -28.77 1.18 -26.59
N GLU A 628 -27.56 0.64 -26.57
CA GLU A 628 -27.08 -0.35 -25.62
C GLU A 628 -25.66 0.00 -25.17
N PHE A 629 -25.38 -0.25 -23.89
CA PHE A 629 -24.09 -0.04 -23.26
C PHE A 629 -23.80 -1.17 -22.27
N THR A 630 -22.61 -1.75 -22.37
CA THR A 630 -22.12 -2.82 -21.50
C THR A 630 -20.69 -2.49 -21.07
N GLN A 631 -20.36 -2.76 -19.81
CA GLN A 631 -19.01 -2.61 -19.27
C GLN A 631 -18.68 -3.82 -18.41
N GLY A 632 -17.54 -4.47 -18.67
CA GLY A 632 -17.14 -5.71 -18.00
C GLY A 632 -18.24 -6.77 -18.06
N ASN A 633 -18.38 -7.56 -17.00
CA ASN A 633 -19.37 -8.64 -16.90
C ASN A 633 -20.76 -8.18 -16.40
N ASN A 634 -21.13 -6.90 -16.56
CA ASN A 634 -22.42 -6.38 -16.12
C ASN A 634 -23.53 -6.60 -17.16
N ASP A 635 -24.80 -6.65 -16.72
CA ASP A 635 -25.95 -6.74 -17.62
C ASP A 635 -26.06 -5.49 -18.54
N PRO A 636 -26.26 -5.66 -19.87
CA PRO A 636 -26.40 -4.56 -20.81
C PRO A 636 -27.49 -3.55 -20.43
N GLN A 637 -27.14 -2.27 -20.45
CA GLN A 637 -28.07 -1.16 -20.22
C GLN A 637 -28.66 -0.71 -21.56
N THR A 638 -29.96 -0.97 -21.77
CA THR A 638 -30.61 -0.79 -23.07
C THR A 638 -31.73 0.25 -23.04
N LYS A 639 -31.96 0.93 -24.16
CA LYS A 639 -33.05 1.90 -24.31
C LYS A 639 -33.51 2.04 -25.76
N LEU A 640 -34.80 1.83 -26.00
CA LEU A 640 -35.51 2.25 -27.22
C LEU A 640 -36.20 3.61 -26.99
N TYR A 641 -36.03 4.53 -27.93
CA TYR A 641 -36.67 5.85 -28.01
C TYR A 641 -37.56 5.97 -29.22
N LYS A 642 -38.56 6.86 -29.16
CA LYS A 642 -39.38 7.19 -30.32
C LYS A 642 -38.73 8.31 -31.11
N PHE A 643 -38.85 8.27 -32.44
CA PHE A 643 -38.37 9.35 -33.31
C PHE A 643 -38.83 10.76 -32.89
N THR A 644 -40.04 10.88 -32.31
CA THR A 644 -40.59 12.16 -31.81
C THR A 644 -39.83 12.78 -30.64
N ASP A 645 -38.95 12.04 -29.97
CA ASP A 645 -38.22 12.51 -28.78
C ASP A 645 -37.03 13.42 -29.17
N ALA A 646 -36.38 13.17 -30.32
CA ALA A 646 -35.26 13.94 -30.87
C ALA A 646 -35.69 14.81 -32.06
N GLU A 647 -35.30 16.09 -32.07
CA GLU A 647 -35.62 17.02 -33.17
C GLU A 647 -35.04 16.54 -34.51
N LEU A 648 -33.87 15.88 -34.49
CA LEU A 648 -33.25 15.25 -35.66
C LEU A 648 -34.22 14.33 -36.41
N LEU A 649 -34.91 13.44 -35.69
CA LEU A 649 -35.67 12.33 -36.26
C LEU A 649 -37.18 12.60 -36.30
N LYS A 650 -37.66 13.63 -35.59
CA LYS A 650 -39.08 13.90 -35.34
C LYS A 650 -39.93 14.16 -36.60
N THR A 651 -39.37 14.81 -37.62
CA THR A 651 -40.14 15.25 -38.80
C THR A 651 -40.34 14.12 -39.82
N ASN A 652 -39.27 13.39 -40.15
CA ASN A 652 -39.28 12.35 -41.19
C ASN A 652 -39.23 10.92 -40.62
N GLY A 653 -39.07 10.75 -39.31
CA GLY A 653 -39.06 9.44 -38.65
C GLY A 653 -37.95 8.54 -39.17
N VAL A 654 -38.34 7.35 -39.61
CA VAL A 654 -37.44 6.36 -40.21
C VAL A 654 -36.80 6.85 -41.52
N ASP A 655 -37.49 7.72 -42.28
CA ASP A 655 -37.00 8.26 -43.56
C ASP A 655 -36.05 9.47 -43.37
N THR A 656 -35.64 9.77 -42.13
CA THR A 656 -34.66 10.84 -41.85
C THR A 656 -33.28 10.46 -42.36
N ASN A 657 -32.69 11.31 -43.21
CA ASN A 657 -31.30 11.17 -43.65
C ASN A 657 -30.36 11.50 -42.48
N VAL A 658 -29.48 10.58 -42.10
CA VAL A 658 -28.58 10.74 -40.95
C VAL A 658 -27.19 10.19 -41.25
N ARG A 659 -26.16 10.76 -40.61
CA ARG A 659 -24.82 10.19 -40.54
C ARG A 659 -24.69 9.34 -39.29
N PHE A 660 -24.19 8.12 -39.41
CA PHE A 660 -23.77 7.32 -38.25
C PHE A 660 -22.29 7.56 -37.94
N GLY A 661 -21.90 7.50 -36.67
CA GLY A 661 -20.50 7.58 -36.27
C GLY A 661 -20.31 8.19 -34.89
N PHE A 662 -19.23 8.96 -34.75
CA PHE A 662 -18.75 9.53 -33.51
C PHE A 662 -18.59 11.06 -33.56
N ALA A 663 -18.61 11.68 -32.39
CA ALA A 663 -18.32 13.09 -32.17
C ALA A 663 -17.50 13.26 -30.88
N PHE A 664 -16.40 14.01 -30.94
CA PHE A 664 -15.35 14.06 -29.92
C PHE A 664 -15.15 15.49 -29.36
N SER A 665 -14.85 15.62 -28.06
CA SER A 665 -14.66 16.91 -27.38
C SER A 665 -13.62 16.80 -26.26
N ASN A 666 -12.40 17.31 -26.48
CA ASN A 666 -11.27 17.24 -25.54
C ASN A 666 -11.13 15.85 -24.90
N VAL A 667 -10.86 14.84 -25.74
CA VAL A 667 -10.95 13.41 -25.40
C VAL A 667 -9.82 12.62 -26.08
N GLN A 668 -9.33 11.61 -25.38
CA GLN A 668 -8.46 10.59 -25.92
C GLN A 668 -9.13 9.23 -25.69
N ALA A 669 -9.19 8.39 -26.72
CA ALA A 669 -9.87 7.11 -26.68
C ALA A 669 -9.32 6.15 -27.74
N THR A 670 -9.28 4.86 -27.42
CA THR A 670 -9.04 3.78 -28.38
C THR A 670 -10.38 3.16 -28.77
N ILE A 671 -10.62 2.98 -30.06
CA ILE A 671 -11.80 2.28 -30.58
C ILE A 671 -11.33 0.95 -31.21
N THR A 672 -12.05 -0.12 -30.91
CA THR A 672 -11.87 -1.47 -31.49
C THR A 672 -13.21 -2.05 -31.90
N ASN A 673 -13.21 -3.06 -32.78
CA ASN A 673 -14.42 -3.75 -33.22
C ASN A 673 -15.53 -2.78 -33.72
N LEU A 674 -15.16 -1.67 -34.37
CA LEU A 674 -16.13 -0.77 -34.99
C LEU A 674 -16.74 -1.46 -36.22
N ILE A 675 -17.99 -1.92 -36.08
CA ILE A 675 -18.75 -2.58 -37.13
C ILE A 675 -19.99 -1.76 -37.47
N PHE A 676 -20.21 -1.52 -38.76
CA PHE A 676 -21.37 -0.86 -39.32
C PHE A 676 -22.16 -1.85 -40.18
N LYS A 677 -23.45 -2.03 -39.88
CA LYS A 677 -24.30 -3.09 -40.48
C LYS A 677 -25.58 -2.50 -41.08
N ASP A 678 -26.06 -3.12 -42.16
CA ASP A 678 -27.37 -2.83 -42.73
C ASP A 678 -28.52 -3.51 -41.98
N SER A 679 -29.77 -3.21 -42.36
CA SER A 679 -30.99 -3.76 -41.74
C SER A 679 -31.17 -5.28 -41.84
N ALA A 680 -30.37 -5.95 -42.67
CA ALA A 680 -30.34 -7.40 -42.81
C ALA A 680 -29.07 -8.00 -42.17
N ASP A 681 -28.43 -7.24 -41.27
CA ASP A 681 -27.18 -7.55 -40.57
C ASP A 681 -25.96 -7.80 -41.50
N ASN A 682 -26.01 -7.35 -42.77
CA ASN A 682 -24.81 -7.40 -43.61
C ASN A 682 -23.81 -6.33 -43.16
N VAL A 683 -22.55 -6.73 -42.98
CA VAL A 683 -21.44 -5.83 -42.69
C VAL A 683 -21.19 -4.89 -43.88
N LEU A 684 -21.15 -3.59 -43.61
CA LEU A 684 -20.82 -2.50 -44.55
C LEU A 684 -19.42 -1.93 -44.29
N TYR A 685 -19.01 -1.97 -43.02
CA TYR A 685 -17.67 -1.67 -42.52
C TYR A 685 -17.39 -2.56 -41.30
N ASP A 686 -16.20 -3.11 -41.22
CA ASP A 686 -15.61 -3.76 -40.04
C ASP A 686 -14.16 -3.29 -39.93
N GLN A 687 -13.86 -2.54 -38.87
CA GLN A 687 -12.52 -2.01 -38.58
C GLN A 687 -11.44 -3.08 -38.57
N THR A 688 -11.73 -4.24 -37.96
CA THR A 688 -10.76 -5.32 -37.75
C THR A 688 -10.38 -5.96 -39.09
N ASP A 689 -11.34 -6.09 -40.00
CA ASP A 689 -11.10 -6.54 -41.38
C ASP A 689 -10.53 -5.43 -42.30
N CYS A 690 -10.44 -4.17 -41.88
CA CYS A 690 -10.00 -3.04 -42.71
C CYS A 690 -8.48 -2.81 -42.69
N TYR A 691 -7.81 -3.22 -41.62
CA TYR A 691 -6.39 -2.99 -41.36
C TYR A 691 -5.69 -4.29 -40.97
N ASP A 692 -4.45 -4.47 -41.41
CA ASP A 692 -3.63 -5.62 -40.98
C ASP A 692 -3.27 -5.48 -39.49
N ALA A 693 -3.30 -6.60 -38.76
CA ALA A 693 -2.88 -6.64 -37.36
C ALA A 693 -1.37 -6.39 -37.21
N ILE A 694 -0.99 -5.64 -36.17
CA ILE A 694 0.41 -5.40 -35.79
C ILE A 694 0.78 -6.12 -34.49
N GLY A 695 2.08 -6.28 -34.27
CA GLY A 695 2.65 -6.88 -33.06
C GLY A 695 3.06 -8.34 -33.22
N THR A 696 3.10 -9.07 -32.11
CA THR A 696 3.52 -10.47 -32.07
C THR A 696 2.32 -11.35 -31.71
N PRO A 697 1.96 -12.34 -32.56
CA PRO A 697 0.88 -13.27 -32.23
C PRO A 697 1.24 -14.11 -31.01
N PRO A 698 0.26 -14.51 -30.18
CA PRO A 698 0.53 -15.29 -28.98
C PRO A 698 1.13 -16.65 -29.37
N THR A 699 2.12 -17.10 -28.60
CA THR A 699 2.61 -18.47 -28.73
C THR A 699 1.80 -19.37 -27.80
N ILE A 700 1.44 -20.57 -28.27
CA ILE A 700 0.80 -21.58 -27.43
C ILE A 700 1.82 -22.70 -27.23
N THR A 701 2.37 -22.78 -26.02
CA THR A 701 3.35 -23.80 -25.64
C THR A 701 2.66 -25.04 -25.03
N GLU A 702 1.57 -24.83 -24.30
CA GLU A 702 0.73 -25.89 -23.71
C GLU A 702 -0.75 -25.47 -23.72
N VAL A 703 -1.68 -26.42 -23.80
CA VAL A 703 -3.13 -26.19 -23.66
C VAL A 703 -3.65 -27.08 -22.54
N ASP A 704 -4.27 -26.48 -21.53
CA ASP A 704 -4.88 -27.20 -20.42
C ASP A 704 -6.14 -27.98 -20.88
N GLU A 705 -6.54 -29.00 -20.13
CA GLU A 705 -7.76 -29.78 -20.46
C GLU A 705 -9.02 -28.88 -20.50
N PRO A 706 -9.72 -28.77 -21.64
CA PRO A 706 -10.86 -27.87 -21.76
C PRO A 706 -12.02 -28.21 -20.83
N VAL A 707 -12.48 -27.25 -20.05
CA VAL A 707 -13.57 -27.41 -19.08
C VAL A 707 -14.90 -27.10 -19.74
N ILE A 708 -15.74 -28.12 -19.92
CA ILE A 708 -17.11 -27.96 -20.43
C ILE A 708 -18.05 -27.66 -19.25
N SER A 709 -18.81 -26.58 -19.37
CA SER A 709 -19.88 -26.20 -18.43
C SER A 709 -20.95 -27.28 -18.25
N GLN A 710 -21.58 -27.33 -17.07
CA GLN A 710 -22.58 -28.36 -16.74
C GLN A 710 -23.85 -28.29 -17.59
N ASP A 711 -24.24 -27.09 -18.02
CA ASP A 711 -25.35 -26.82 -18.94
C ASP A 711 -24.95 -26.98 -20.42
N ARG A 712 -23.64 -27.12 -20.70
CA ARG A 712 -23.02 -27.24 -22.03
C ARG A 712 -23.22 -26.02 -22.93
N THR A 713 -23.43 -24.84 -22.35
CA THR A 713 -23.52 -23.58 -23.10
C THR A 713 -22.14 -22.99 -23.41
N THR A 714 -21.14 -23.32 -22.61
CA THR A 714 -19.76 -22.82 -22.72
C THR A 714 -18.71 -23.94 -22.63
N ILE A 715 -17.61 -23.75 -23.35
CA ILE A 715 -16.36 -24.50 -23.20
C ILE A 715 -15.31 -23.47 -22.80
N ARG A 716 -14.57 -23.71 -21.71
CA ARG A 716 -13.41 -22.90 -21.33
C ARG A 716 -12.15 -23.63 -21.79
N VAL A 717 -11.30 -22.94 -22.52
CA VAL A 717 -9.95 -23.38 -22.89
C VAL A 717 -8.98 -22.43 -22.20
N SER A 718 -7.96 -22.99 -21.55
CA SER A 718 -6.84 -22.27 -20.96
C SER A 718 -5.56 -22.78 -21.59
N TRP A 719 -4.55 -21.93 -21.71
CA TRP A 719 -3.28 -22.27 -22.34
C TRP A 719 -2.13 -21.55 -21.64
N LYS A 720 -0.91 -21.99 -21.94
CA LYS A 720 0.35 -21.36 -21.55
C LYS A 720 1.13 -20.99 -22.79
N GLY A 721 2.05 -20.05 -22.62
CA GLY A 721 2.83 -19.42 -23.69
C GLY A 721 2.64 -17.92 -23.67
N ASP A 722 3.17 -17.23 -24.66
CA ASP A 722 3.24 -15.78 -24.67
C ASP A 722 1.84 -15.17 -24.88
N ASN A 723 1.54 -14.10 -24.13
CA ASN A 723 0.38 -13.26 -24.40
C ASN A 723 0.51 -12.55 -25.76
N VAL A 724 -0.60 -12.06 -26.29
CA VAL A 724 -0.57 -11.21 -27.49
C VAL A 724 0.21 -9.94 -27.19
N ALA A 725 1.02 -9.48 -28.14
CA ALA A 725 1.62 -8.15 -28.08
C ALA A 725 0.98 -7.23 -29.13
N ASP A 726 0.67 -6.00 -28.72
CA ASP A 726 -0.01 -4.93 -29.47
C ASP A 726 -1.50 -5.13 -29.78
N ASP A 727 -1.86 -5.85 -30.84
CA ASP A 727 -3.25 -5.96 -31.27
C ASP A 727 -3.94 -7.12 -30.56
N ALA A 728 -4.87 -6.81 -29.66
CA ALA A 728 -5.49 -7.70 -28.66
C ALA A 728 -4.62 -8.03 -27.42
N ALA A 729 -3.69 -7.14 -27.07
CA ALA A 729 -3.09 -7.04 -25.72
C ALA A 729 -3.93 -6.16 -24.79
#